data_AF-A0A1V1PCC9-F1
#
_entry.id   AF-A0A1V1PCC9-F1
#
_cell.length_a   1.000
_cell.length_b   1.000
_cell.length_c   1.000
_cell.angle_alpha   90.00
_cell.angle_beta   90.00
_cell.angle_gamma   90.00
#
_symmetry.space_group_name_H-M   'P 1'
#
loop_
_entity.id
_entity.type
_entity.pdbx_description
1 polymer ?
#
loop_
_entity_poly.entity_id
_entity_poly.type
_entity_poly.pdbx_seq_one_letter_code
_entity_poly.pdbx_strand_id
1 'polypeptide(L)'
;MSVDPNIAILLVEDSGIMRKMEMSVLKSVGFNNIVEAEDGKDAILKLESNPIDIVLSDWNMPNMSGFELLEWVRQSEQFKEMPFVMATGRGEKKEMTKASEAGVSSFITKPFGPDELKAKIEEAFTEKTDEEEPEAVFEPRYGASGKPIIKIAHIQITDHIILGALKHLIDSGKIAPKHFDLETECMTSWNPVAKALEDKTIEGAFVLAPIAMDLFAYGTKIKLILFAHKGGSIIVKNRQGAKFKKPFENFFKNKSFYIPHTMSIHNMMAHMFFSNIGIKPGVAGNDNVDVSFEVTPPIKMPEFMSSNENTCGFMVAEPIGTKSIAGGIAEQIGLSSEIWENHPCCIVAIQEEFIERFPDAVQELTKYLVEAGQFVDQKPGVAAEVGVTFLDPKKTLGLRVPLLKNVLSDPLGIKTNDLYPVKADLNKIQRYLHDKMNVGSIIDLDKFVDLRFADVACKDGASGALGSVLHDTPQKSFELLDRLLAEQETLAAKTTLDKVGKYLTLSLGDREFGIDIAKIREIIGIVPIRTIPNTPPAVRGVINLRGHVISVVDLRLKLHMPEIEYNDRSCIIVLEIQGEKGPGAIGVIVDSVSEVANIKAEDIEEAPGTGLDINTDHILAMAKAPNSPSVKILLDIDKVLTQ
;
A
#
# COMPACT_ATOMS: atom_id res chain seq x y z
N MET A 1 29.44 -11.03 3.96
CA MET A 1 30.61 -10.66 3.14
C MET A 1 30.08 -10.10 1.83
N SER A 2 30.73 -9.12 1.20
CA SER A 2 30.29 -8.63 -0.11
C SER A 2 30.51 -9.69 -1.18
N VAL A 3 29.45 -10.11 -1.87
CA VAL A 3 29.50 -11.08 -2.98
C VAL A 3 30.17 -10.43 -4.20
N ASP A 4 30.93 -11.21 -4.98
CA ASP A 4 31.57 -10.74 -6.21
C ASP A 4 30.49 -10.31 -7.23
N PRO A 5 30.51 -9.06 -7.74
CA PRO A 5 29.52 -8.60 -8.73
C PRO A 5 29.57 -9.36 -10.07
N ASN A 6 30.62 -10.16 -10.33
CA ASN A 6 30.78 -10.92 -11.58
C ASN A 6 30.18 -12.34 -11.55
N ILE A 7 29.58 -12.78 -10.43
CA ILE A 7 28.92 -14.08 -10.36
C ILE A 7 27.89 -14.26 -11.47
N ALA A 8 27.79 -15.46 -12.00
CA ALA A 8 26.79 -15.86 -12.98
C ALA A 8 25.47 -16.20 -12.29
N ILE A 9 24.44 -15.37 -12.48
CA ILE A 9 23.11 -15.55 -11.91
C ILE A 9 22.20 -16.16 -12.97
N LEU A 10 21.60 -17.32 -12.69
CA LEU A 10 20.48 -17.84 -13.47
C LEU A 10 19.17 -17.27 -12.92
N LEU A 11 18.56 -16.35 -13.67
CA LEU A 11 17.24 -15.78 -13.36
C LEU A 11 16.16 -16.59 -14.07
N VAL A 12 15.27 -17.22 -13.30
CA VAL A 12 14.17 -18.06 -13.82
C VAL A 12 12.83 -17.40 -13.49
N GLU A 13 12.11 -16.93 -14.50
CA GLU A 13 10.86 -16.15 -14.36
C GLU A 13 10.03 -16.27 -15.65
N ASP A 14 8.76 -16.63 -15.55
CA ASP A 14 7.88 -16.89 -16.70
C ASP A 14 7.27 -15.59 -17.27
N SER A 15 7.04 -14.59 -16.44
CA SER A 15 6.57 -13.27 -16.88
C SER A 15 7.70 -12.46 -17.49
N GLY A 16 7.70 -12.32 -18.81
CA GLY A 16 8.71 -11.53 -19.53
C GLY A 16 8.79 -10.05 -19.11
N ILE A 17 7.72 -9.49 -18.52
CA ILE A 17 7.75 -8.13 -17.94
C ILE A 17 8.46 -8.15 -16.58
N MET A 18 8.09 -9.09 -15.70
CA MET A 18 8.72 -9.23 -14.38
C MET A 18 10.20 -9.54 -14.53
N ARG A 19 10.57 -10.48 -15.41
CA ARG A 19 11.95 -10.84 -15.71
C ARG A 19 12.79 -9.62 -16.11
N LYS A 20 12.23 -8.74 -16.95
CA LYS A 20 12.89 -7.47 -17.33
C LYS A 20 13.07 -6.52 -16.14
N MET A 21 12.07 -6.42 -15.28
CA MET A 21 12.15 -5.60 -14.08
C MET A 21 13.22 -6.15 -13.12
N GLU A 22 13.19 -7.45 -12.83
CA GLU A 22 14.15 -8.12 -11.95
C GLU A 22 15.59 -8.03 -12.49
N MET A 23 15.77 -8.19 -13.80
CA MET A 23 17.05 -7.92 -14.46
C MET A 23 17.52 -6.48 -14.27
N SER A 24 16.61 -5.50 -14.37
CA SER A 24 16.95 -4.10 -14.14
C SER A 24 17.39 -3.87 -12.69
N VAL A 25 16.75 -4.54 -11.72
CA VAL A 25 17.12 -4.49 -10.30
C VAL A 25 18.49 -5.12 -10.08
N LEU A 26 18.74 -6.33 -10.59
CA LEU A 26 20.05 -7.01 -10.54
C LEU A 26 21.18 -6.14 -11.11
N LYS A 27 20.96 -5.53 -12.27
CA LYS A 27 21.93 -4.62 -12.89
C LYS A 27 22.17 -3.36 -12.06
N SER A 28 21.13 -2.82 -11.44
CA SER A 28 21.25 -1.62 -10.60
C SER A 28 22.12 -1.82 -9.35
N VAL A 29 22.21 -3.06 -8.85
CA VAL A 29 23.09 -3.43 -7.72
C VAL A 29 24.46 -3.94 -8.14
N GLY A 30 24.75 -3.98 -9.44
CA GLY A 30 26.07 -4.30 -10.00
C GLY A 30 26.23 -5.71 -10.57
N PHE A 31 25.19 -6.56 -10.54
CA PHE A 31 25.25 -7.90 -11.15
C PHE A 31 24.95 -7.80 -12.65
N ASN A 32 25.94 -8.11 -13.48
CA ASN A 32 25.85 -7.96 -14.95
C ASN A 32 25.83 -9.29 -15.70
N ASN A 33 26.31 -10.37 -15.07
CA ASN A 33 26.39 -11.70 -15.67
C ASN A 33 25.13 -12.50 -15.35
N ILE A 34 24.07 -12.29 -16.14
CA ILE A 34 22.75 -12.88 -15.91
C ILE A 34 22.39 -13.79 -17.09
N VAL A 35 22.03 -15.03 -16.79
CA VAL A 35 21.44 -15.99 -17.74
C VAL A 35 19.95 -16.06 -17.45
N GLU A 36 19.13 -15.92 -18.49
CA GLU A 36 17.68 -15.97 -18.37
C GLU A 36 17.14 -17.38 -18.67
N ALA A 37 16.11 -17.78 -17.93
CA ALA A 37 15.27 -18.94 -18.23
C ALA A 37 13.79 -18.61 -18.00
N GLU A 38 12.90 -19.26 -18.76
CA GLU A 38 11.46 -18.99 -18.71
C GLU A 38 10.67 -19.93 -17.79
N ASP A 39 11.22 -21.11 -17.48
CA ASP A 39 10.66 -22.07 -16.54
C ASP A 39 11.74 -23.02 -16.00
N GLY A 40 11.37 -23.95 -15.11
CA GLY A 40 12.30 -24.92 -14.54
C GLY A 40 12.96 -25.85 -15.57
N LYS A 41 12.30 -26.15 -16.70
CA LYS A 41 12.89 -27.02 -17.74
C LYS A 41 13.94 -26.27 -18.54
N ASP A 42 13.67 -25.03 -18.92
CA ASP A 42 14.67 -24.17 -19.55
C ASP A 42 15.85 -23.93 -18.59
N ALA A 43 15.58 -23.70 -17.30
CA ALA A 43 16.61 -23.54 -16.28
C ALA A 43 17.58 -24.74 -16.20
N ILE A 44 17.06 -25.97 -16.24
CA ILE A 44 17.89 -27.19 -16.29
C ILE A 44 18.83 -27.17 -17.50
N LEU A 45 18.31 -26.87 -18.69
CA LEU A 45 19.13 -26.78 -19.90
C LEU A 45 20.23 -25.71 -19.78
N LYS A 46 19.93 -24.58 -19.12
CA LYS A 46 20.91 -23.52 -18.86
C LYS A 46 21.98 -23.94 -17.85
N LEU A 47 21.60 -24.62 -16.77
CA LEU A 47 22.52 -25.14 -15.75
C LEU A 47 23.52 -26.13 -16.34
N GLU A 48 23.07 -26.99 -17.25
CA GLU A 48 23.95 -27.97 -17.91
C GLU A 48 24.89 -27.36 -18.96
N SER A 49 24.56 -26.17 -19.50
CA SER A 49 25.28 -25.56 -20.63
C SER A 49 26.09 -24.31 -20.28
N ASN A 50 25.92 -23.74 -19.08
CA ASN A 50 26.58 -22.50 -18.66
C ASN A 50 27.18 -22.65 -17.27
N PRO A 51 28.32 -22.00 -16.97
CA PRO A 51 28.77 -21.84 -15.59
C PRO A 51 27.80 -20.89 -14.88
N ILE A 52 27.10 -21.40 -13.86
CA ILE A 52 26.15 -20.65 -13.02
C ILE A 52 26.63 -20.77 -11.57
N ASP A 53 26.63 -19.67 -10.83
CA ASP A 53 27.05 -19.61 -9.43
C ASP A 53 25.87 -19.54 -8.45
N ILE A 54 24.69 -19.12 -8.92
CA ILE A 54 23.47 -19.01 -8.11
C ILE A 54 22.22 -19.07 -8.99
N VAL A 55 21.16 -19.68 -8.48
CA VAL A 55 19.83 -19.66 -9.08
C VAL A 55 18.95 -18.67 -8.32
N LEU A 56 18.31 -17.76 -9.04
CA LEU A 56 17.22 -16.91 -8.56
C LEU A 56 15.96 -17.32 -9.33
N SER A 57 15.06 -18.06 -8.69
CA SER A 57 13.89 -18.63 -9.36
C SER A 57 12.60 -18.06 -8.79
N ASP A 58 11.65 -17.74 -9.66
CA ASP A 58 10.25 -17.66 -9.25
C ASP A 58 9.76 -19.01 -8.75
N TRP A 59 8.79 -18.98 -7.83
CA TRP A 59 8.13 -20.19 -7.35
C TRP A 59 7.15 -20.75 -8.40
N ASN A 60 6.28 -19.91 -8.96
CA ASN A 60 5.10 -20.33 -9.72
C ASN A 60 5.32 -20.14 -11.22
N MET A 61 5.93 -21.13 -11.85
CA MET A 61 6.17 -21.14 -13.28
C MET A 61 5.39 -22.27 -13.97
N PRO A 62 4.96 -22.10 -15.22
CA PRO A 62 4.35 -23.18 -16.00
C PRO A 62 5.37 -24.29 -16.28
N ASN A 63 4.88 -25.47 -16.66
CA ASN A 63 5.67 -26.66 -17.03
C ASN A 63 6.52 -27.31 -15.92
N MET A 64 7.25 -26.53 -15.14
CA MET A 64 8.05 -26.94 -14.00
C MET A 64 8.25 -25.73 -13.07
N SER A 65 7.73 -25.85 -11.85
CA SER A 65 7.79 -24.82 -10.82
C SER A 65 9.20 -24.62 -10.27
N GLY A 66 9.43 -23.49 -9.59
CA GLY A 66 10.70 -23.22 -8.92
C GLY A 66 11.00 -24.24 -7.81
N PHE A 67 9.96 -24.73 -7.12
CA PHE A 67 10.11 -25.77 -6.09
C PHE A 67 10.57 -27.10 -6.70
N GLU A 68 9.95 -27.54 -7.81
CA GLU A 68 10.40 -28.73 -8.53
C GLU A 68 11.83 -28.56 -9.06
N LEU A 69 12.18 -27.35 -9.50
CA LEU A 69 13.56 -27.02 -9.93
C LEU A 69 14.54 -27.14 -8.76
N LEU A 70 14.19 -26.62 -7.58
CA LEU A 70 14.99 -26.75 -6.37
C LEU A 70 15.20 -28.23 -6.00
N GLU A 71 14.14 -29.04 -5.98
CA GLU A 71 14.26 -30.48 -5.72
C GLU A 71 15.21 -31.16 -6.71
N TRP A 72 15.10 -30.81 -8.00
CA TRP A 72 16.01 -31.33 -9.02
C TRP A 72 17.46 -30.89 -8.80
N VAL A 73 17.70 -29.60 -8.51
CA VAL A 73 19.04 -29.05 -8.22
C VAL A 73 19.68 -29.80 -7.06
N ARG A 74 18.91 -30.07 -6.00
CA ARG A 74 19.37 -30.74 -4.78
C ARG A 74 19.60 -32.23 -4.94
N GLN A 75 18.90 -32.87 -5.89
CA GLN A 75 19.13 -34.26 -6.28
C GLN A 75 20.30 -34.44 -7.27
N SER A 76 20.83 -33.36 -7.85
CA SER A 76 21.94 -33.41 -8.80
C SER A 76 23.30 -33.39 -8.09
N GLU A 77 24.16 -34.39 -8.34
CA GLU A 77 25.52 -34.43 -7.79
C GLU A 77 26.36 -33.20 -8.16
N GLN A 78 26.09 -32.58 -9.31
CA GLN A 78 26.82 -31.40 -9.77
C GLN A 78 26.31 -30.10 -9.12
N PHE A 79 25.01 -30.01 -8.80
CA PHE A 79 24.37 -28.76 -8.40
C PHE A 79 23.81 -28.77 -6.97
N LYS A 80 23.95 -29.87 -6.21
CA LYS A 80 23.33 -30.00 -4.89
C LYS A 80 23.70 -28.88 -3.90
N GLU A 81 24.93 -28.37 -3.98
CA GLU A 81 25.42 -27.26 -3.13
C GLU A 81 25.16 -25.87 -3.74
N MET A 82 24.52 -25.79 -4.91
CA MET A 82 24.29 -24.53 -5.61
C MET A 82 23.44 -23.58 -4.75
N PRO A 83 23.90 -22.35 -4.49
CA PRO A 83 23.08 -21.31 -3.90
C PRO A 83 21.77 -21.15 -4.67
N PHE A 84 20.65 -21.20 -3.96
CA PHE A 84 19.31 -21.12 -4.55
C PHE A 84 18.48 -20.11 -3.78
N VAL A 85 18.15 -19.00 -4.43
CA VAL A 85 17.23 -17.97 -3.92
C VAL A 85 15.86 -18.23 -4.51
N MET A 86 14.90 -18.48 -3.64
CA MET A 86 13.51 -18.63 -4.05
C MET A 86 12.80 -17.28 -3.95
N ALA A 87 12.34 -16.77 -5.08
CA ALA A 87 11.51 -15.59 -5.13
C ALA A 87 10.03 -16.01 -5.08
N THR A 88 9.32 -15.59 -4.03
CA THR A 88 7.92 -15.96 -3.83
C THR A 88 7.03 -14.72 -3.78
N GLY A 89 5.89 -14.76 -4.47
CA GLY A 89 4.81 -13.79 -4.26
C GLY A 89 3.91 -14.13 -3.05
N ARG A 90 4.09 -15.31 -2.45
CA ARG A 90 3.26 -15.85 -1.38
C ARG A 90 4.10 -16.00 -0.12
N GLY A 91 3.86 -15.15 0.88
CA GLY A 91 4.50 -15.25 2.19
C GLY A 91 3.93 -16.37 3.07
N GLU A 92 3.46 -17.47 2.48
CA GLU A 92 2.83 -18.58 3.20
C GLU A 92 3.89 -19.44 3.87
N LYS A 93 3.78 -19.62 5.19
CA LYS A 93 4.76 -20.38 5.98
C LYS A 93 4.88 -21.82 5.53
N LYS A 94 3.76 -22.43 5.13
CA LYS A 94 3.72 -23.79 4.57
C LYS A 94 4.66 -23.98 3.37
N GLU A 95 4.68 -23.02 2.45
CA GLU A 95 5.52 -23.09 1.25
C GLU A 95 6.98 -22.80 1.61
N MET A 96 7.22 -21.81 2.47
CA MET A 96 8.57 -21.50 2.96
C MET A 96 9.20 -22.68 3.72
N THR A 97 8.46 -23.37 4.60
CA THR A 97 8.95 -24.55 5.32
C THR A 97 9.31 -25.67 4.35
N LYS A 98 8.46 -25.97 3.36
CA LYS A 98 8.73 -27.00 2.35
C LYS A 98 10.02 -26.72 1.56
N ALA A 99 10.21 -25.49 1.10
CA ALA A 99 11.44 -25.14 0.37
C ALA A 99 12.67 -25.10 1.30
N SER A 100 12.51 -24.75 2.57
CA SER A 100 13.58 -24.87 3.57
C SER A 100 13.99 -26.32 3.78
N GLU A 101 13.04 -27.24 3.93
CA GLU A 101 13.29 -28.69 4.04
C GLU A 101 13.94 -29.26 2.76
N ALA A 102 13.61 -28.70 1.59
CA ALA A 102 14.26 -29.02 0.32
C ALA A 102 15.65 -28.38 0.17
N GLY A 103 16.13 -27.59 1.13
CA GLY A 103 17.48 -27.04 1.15
C GLY A 103 17.66 -25.72 0.40
N VAL A 104 16.62 -24.90 0.25
CA VAL A 104 16.77 -23.54 -0.32
C VAL A 104 17.74 -22.68 0.50
N SER A 105 18.54 -21.86 -0.18
CA SER A 105 19.56 -21.04 0.48
C SER A 105 18.94 -19.80 1.13
N SER A 106 18.09 -19.06 0.41
CA SER A 106 17.36 -17.91 0.96
C SER A 106 16.03 -17.67 0.23
N PHE A 107 15.16 -16.85 0.82
CA PHE A 107 13.89 -16.43 0.24
C PHE A 107 13.86 -14.92 0.00
N ILE A 108 13.21 -14.50 -1.08
CA ILE A 108 12.90 -13.09 -1.32
C ILE A 108 11.43 -12.93 -1.70
N THR A 109 10.77 -11.87 -1.20
CA THR A 109 9.36 -11.65 -1.56
C THR A 109 9.24 -10.71 -2.75
N LYS A 110 8.39 -11.06 -3.72
CA LYS A 110 8.02 -10.18 -4.83
C LYS A 110 6.92 -9.16 -4.44
N PRO A 111 6.98 -7.92 -4.97
CA PRO A 111 8.11 -7.30 -5.66
C PRO A 111 9.20 -6.88 -4.68
N PHE A 112 10.48 -7.01 -5.06
CA PHE A 112 11.63 -6.67 -4.23
C PHE A 112 12.42 -5.47 -4.78
N GLY A 113 13.07 -4.76 -3.87
CA GLY A 113 13.96 -3.64 -4.20
C GLY A 113 15.43 -4.07 -4.38
N PRO A 114 16.28 -3.15 -4.89
CA PRO A 114 17.72 -3.38 -5.04
C PRO A 114 18.41 -3.89 -3.76
N ASP A 115 18.22 -3.18 -2.64
CA ASP A 115 18.92 -3.49 -1.39
C ASP A 115 18.51 -4.85 -0.80
N GLU A 116 17.22 -5.18 -0.89
CA GLU A 116 16.67 -6.46 -0.42
C GLU A 116 17.21 -7.62 -1.25
N LEU A 117 17.21 -7.48 -2.58
CA LEU A 117 17.74 -8.50 -3.48
C LEU A 117 19.22 -8.77 -3.23
N LYS A 118 20.00 -7.71 -3.08
CA LYS A 118 21.42 -7.83 -2.76
C LYS A 118 21.63 -8.57 -1.44
N ALA A 119 20.91 -8.21 -0.39
CA ALA A 119 21.02 -8.86 0.91
C ALA A 119 20.67 -10.36 0.83
N LYS A 120 19.64 -10.74 0.07
CA LYS A 120 19.22 -12.15 -0.09
C LYS A 120 20.18 -12.99 -0.94
N ILE A 121 20.82 -12.39 -1.93
CA ILE A 121 21.93 -13.03 -2.65
C ILE A 121 23.12 -13.23 -1.71
N GLU A 122 23.50 -12.22 -0.93
CA GLU A 122 24.59 -12.33 0.04
C GLU A 122 24.33 -13.40 1.11
N GLU A 123 23.09 -13.51 1.60
CA GLU A 123 22.63 -14.56 2.51
C GLU A 123 22.74 -15.95 1.88
N ALA A 124 22.41 -16.11 0.60
CA ALA A 124 22.45 -17.41 -0.07
C ALA A 124 23.85 -18.02 -0.23
N PHE A 125 24.90 -17.20 -0.21
CA PHE A 125 26.30 -17.65 -0.24
C PHE A 125 26.88 -17.93 1.16
N THR A 126 26.14 -17.66 2.23
CA THR A 126 26.57 -18.04 3.58
C THR A 126 26.17 -19.48 3.86
N GLU A 127 27.12 -20.29 4.35
CA GLU A 127 26.80 -21.64 4.82
C GLU A 127 25.79 -21.54 5.97
N LYS A 128 24.60 -22.12 5.78
CA LYS A 128 23.72 -22.42 6.90
C LYS A 128 24.41 -23.51 7.72
N THR A 129 24.95 -23.16 8.87
CA THR A 129 25.25 -24.16 9.88
C THR A 129 23.93 -24.83 10.25
N ASP A 130 23.88 -26.16 10.29
CA ASP A 130 22.74 -26.96 10.81
C ASP A 130 22.41 -26.68 12.30
N GLU A 131 23.01 -25.66 12.89
CA GLU A 131 22.53 -25.06 14.12
C GLU A 131 21.18 -24.41 13.78
N GLU A 132 20.07 -24.97 14.29
CA GLU A 132 18.79 -24.26 14.36
C GLU A 132 19.09 -22.81 14.74
N GLU A 133 18.73 -21.83 13.89
CA GLU A 133 18.88 -20.43 14.26
C GLU A 133 18.28 -20.28 15.66
N PRO A 134 19.05 -19.81 16.67
CA PRO A 134 18.58 -19.84 18.04
C PRO A 134 17.24 -19.10 18.10
N GLU A 135 16.21 -19.79 18.61
CA GLU A 135 14.85 -19.26 18.68
C GLU A 135 14.92 -17.83 19.23
N ALA A 136 14.41 -16.86 18.46
CA ALA A 136 14.53 -15.46 18.82
C ALA A 136 14.08 -15.24 20.27
N VAL A 137 14.98 -14.74 21.12
CA VAL A 137 14.69 -14.54 22.53
C VAL A 137 13.93 -13.23 22.68
N PHE A 138 12.76 -13.29 23.32
CA PHE A 138 12.00 -12.09 23.64
C PHE A 138 12.68 -11.33 24.79
N GLU A 139 13.20 -10.13 24.50
CA GLU A 139 13.81 -9.25 25.50
C GLU A 139 13.02 -7.93 25.59
N PRO A 140 12.39 -7.63 26.74
CA PRO A 140 11.58 -6.43 26.85
C PRO A 140 12.44 -5.18 26.91
N ARG A 141 11.99 -4.18 26.16
CA ARG A 141 12.60 -2.85 26.14
C ARG A 141 11.85 -1.92 27.08
N TYR A 142 12.55 -0.94 27.62
CA TYR A 142 11.99 0.05 28.53
C TYR A 142 12.23 1.46 27.99
N GLY A 143 11.22 2.32 28.08
CA GLY A 143 11.30 3.70 27.66
C GLY A 143 11.94 4.59 28.71
N ALA A 144 12.13 5.87 28.38
CA ALA A 144 12.69 6.86 29.30
C ALA A 144 11.84 7.05 30.57
N SER A 145 10.56 6.66 30.54
CA SER A 145 9.67 6.70 31.70
C SER A 145 9.87 5.53 32.68
N GLY A 146 10.69 4.54 32.31
CA GLY A 146 10.88 3.28 33.05
C GLY A 146 9.79 2.23 32.82
N LYS A 147 8.80 2.50 31.96
CA LYS A 147 7.76 1.54 31.56
C LYS A 147 8.22 0.64 30.41
N PRO A 148 7.66 -0.57 30.26
CA PRO A 148 7.90 -1.38 29.07
C PRO A 148 7.43 -0.64 27.81
N ILE A 149 8.22 -0.74 26.74
CA ILE A 149 7.85 -0.25 25.41
C ILE A 149 6.95 -1.29 24.75
N ILE A 150 5.85 -0.83 24.16
CA ILE A 150 5.06 -1.61 23.21
C ILE A 150 5.28 -0.98 21.84
N LYS A 151 6.16 -1.58 21.03
CA LYS A 151 6.36 -1.20 19.63
C LYS A 151 5.34 -1.95 18.77
N ILE A 152 4.44 -1.20 18.14
CA ILE A 152 3.37 -1.74 17.30
C ILE A 152 3.64 -1.45 15.83
N ALA A 153 3.83 -2.50 15.03
CA ALA A 153 3.93 -2.37 13.58
C ALA A 153 2.57 -2.15 12.92
N HIS A 154 2.55 -1.37 11.85
CA HIS A 154 1.37 -1.11 11.03
C HIS A 154 1.77 -0.77 9.59
N ILE A 155 0.81 -0.80 8.66
CA ILE A 155 0.96 -0.24 7.31
C ILE A 155 0.02 0.95 7.07
N GLN A 156 0.09 1.54 5.89
CA GLN A 156 -0.58 2.79 5.48
C GLN A 156 -2.03 2.60 4.99
N ILE A 157 -2.92 2.10 5.86
CA ILE A 157 -4.35 1.85 5.56
C ILE A 157 -5.26 2.28 6.70
N THR A 158 -6.54 2.57 6.41
CA THR A 158 -7.52 3.00 7.42
C THR A 158 -7.82 1.95 8.47
N ASP A 159 -7.60 0.67 8.18
CA ASP A 159 -7.75 -0.43 9.13
C ASP A 159 -6.93 -0.21 10.42
N HIS A 160 -5.88 0.61 10.33
CA HIS A 160 -4.94 0.90 11.43
C HIS A 160 -5.17 2.30 12.04
N ILE A 161 -6.22 3.01 11.65
CA ILE A 161 -6.47 4.39 12.07
C ILE A 161 -6.64 4.53 13.59
N ILE A 162 -7.14 3.49 14.28
CA ILE A 162 -7.33 3.52 15.73
C ILE A 162 -5.98 3.58 16.47
N LEU A 163 -4.91 3.00 15.91
CA LEU A 163 -3.56 3.13 16.45
C LEU A 163 -3.05 4.56 16.31
N GLY A 164 -3.31 5.19 15.15
CA GLY A 164 -2.98 6.59 14.91
C GLY A 164 -3.75 7.54 15.81
N ALA A 165 -5.03 7.28 16.04
CA ALA A 165 -5.87 8.00 16.98
C ALA A 165 -5.34 7.87 18.41
N LEU A 166 -5.02 6.65 18.87
CA LEU A 166 -4.42 6.42 20.18
C LEU A 166 -3.10 7.20 20.32
N LYS A 167 -2.21 7.07 19.35
CA LYS A 167 -0.94 7.80 19.34
C LYS A 167 -1.16 9.32 19.44
N HIS A 168 -2.09 9.87 18.66
CA HIS A 168 -2.43 11.29 18.74
C HIS A 168 -2.97 11.69 20.12
N LEU A 169 -3.81 10.87 20.74
CA LEU A 169 -4.34 11.14 22.09
C LEU A 169 -3.24 11.12 23.15
N ILE A 170 -2.24 10.24 23.01
CA ILE A 170 -1.06 10.19 23.88
C ILE A 170 -0.16 11.40 23.65
N ASP A 171 0.23 11.67 22.40
CA ASP A 171 1.15 12.77 22.04
C ASP A 171 0.54 14.15 22.39
N SER A 172 -0.79 14.29 22.36
CA SER A 172 -1.49 15.51 22.77
C SER A 172 -1.72 15.62 24.28
N GLY A 173 -1.29 14.63 25.07
CA GLY A 173 -1.46 14.60 26.53
C GLY A 173 -2.90 14.35 27.00
N LYS A 174 -3.83 14.01 26.10
CA LYS A 174 -5.21 13.66 26.46
C LYS A 174 -5.30 12.29 27.13
N ILE A 175 -4.39 11.38 26.78
CA ILE A 175 -4.20 10.09 27.42
C ILE A 175 -2.75 10.02 27.91
N ALA A 176 -2.55 9.52 29.12
CA ALA A 176 -1.22 9.27 29.68
C ALA A 176 -1.18 7.82 30.19
N PRO A 177 -0.69 6.86 29.38
CA PRO A 177 -0.61 5.48 29.79
C PRO A 177 0.25 5.32 31.04
N LYS A 178 -0.19 4.47 31.98
CA LYS A 178 0.49 4.24 33.24
C LYS A 178 1.45 3.05 33.18
N HIS A 179 1.14 2.07 32.34
CA HIS A 179 1.79 0.77 32.32
C HIS A 179 2.70 0.53 31.11
N PHE A 180 2.66 1.39 30.10
CA PHE A 180 3.52 1.27 28.91
C PHE A 180 3.93 2.62 28.32
N ASP A 181 4.97 2.58 27.48
CA ASP A 181 5.28 3.62 26.50
C ASP A 181 4.96 3.08 25.09
N LEU A 182 4.29 3.88 24.25
CA LEU A 182 3.87 3.47 22.91
C LEU A 182 4.90 3.89 21.85
N GLU A 183 5.35 2.94 21.04
CA GLU A 183 6.06 3.20 19.79
C GLU A 183 5.27 2.61 18.61
N THR A 184 5.33 3.27 17.45
CA THR A 184 4.66 2.82 16.23
C THR A 184 5.67 2.72 15.09
N GLU A 185 5.60 1.64 14.31
CA GLU A 185 6.48 1.43 13.16
C GLU A 185 5.65 1.23 11.88
N CYS A 186 5.75 2.20 10.97
CA CYS A 186 5.07 2.12 9.68
C CYS A 186 5.92 1.34 8.69
N MET A 187 5.44 0.17 8.28
CA MET A 187 6.08 -0.73 7.32
C MET A 187 5.45 -0.62 5.93
N THR A 188 6.18 -1.09 4.91
CA THR A 188 5.84 -0.93 3.50
C THR A 188 4.83 -1.97 2.99
N SER A 189 4.81 -3.16 3.57
CA SER A 189 3.93 -4.27 3.18
C SER A 189 3.71 -5.24 4.34
N TRP A 190 2.98 -6.32 4.11
CA TRP A 190 2.63 -7.29 5.15
C TRP A 190 3.78 -8.23 5.54
N ASN A 191 4.71 -8.53 4.64
CA ASN A 191 5.79 -9.48 4.93
C ASN A 191 6.83 -8.93 5.91
N PRO A 192 7.24 -7.66 5.84
CA PRO A 192 8.01 -7.03 6.90
C PRO A 192 7.30 -7.08 8.27
N VAL A 193 5.98 -6.90 8.30
CA VAL A 193 5.19 -7.00 9.55
C VAL A 193 5.23 -8.42 10.11
N ALA A 194 5.00 -9.42 9.26
CA ALA A 194 5.06 -10.83 9.65
C ALA A 194 6.46 -11.20 10.16
N LYS A 195 7.51 -10.85 9.41
CA LYS A 195 8.90 -11.10 9.80
C LYS A 195 9.26 -10.43 11.12
N ALA A 196 8.81 -9.21 11.36
CA ALA A 196 9.09 -8.51 12.61
C ALA A 196 8.45 -9.19 13.83
N LEU A 197 7.26 -9.77 13.69
CA LEU A 197 6.63 -10.60 14.72
C LEU A 197 7.42 -11.89 14.96
N GLU A 198 7.86 -12.57 13.90
CA GLU A 198 8.65 -13.81 14.00
C GLU A 198 10.00 -13.59 14.67
N ASP A 199 10.72 -12.56 14.21
CA ASP A 199 12.04 -12.19 14.72
C ASP A 199 11.95 -11.52 16.11
N LYS A 200 10.74 -11.33 16.65
CA LYS A 200 10.44 -10.68 17.94
C LYS A 200 11.06 -9.27 18.09
N THR A 201 11.15 -8.54 16.99
CA THR A 201 11.68 -7.16 16.97
C THR A 201 10.65 -6.10 17.36
N ILE A 202 9.38 -6.52 17.45
CA ILE A 202 8.21 -5.75 17.87
C ILE A 202 7.39 -6.55 18.89
N GLU A 203 6.75 -5.84 19.81
CA GLU A 203 5.88 -6.44 20.83
C GLU A 203 4.47 -6.72 20.29
N GLY A 204 4.06 -6.03 19.22
CA GLY A 204 2.77 -6.27 18.59
C GLY A 204 2.63 -5.69 17.19
N ALA A 205 1.53 -6.02 16.52
CA ALA A 205 1.22 -5.51 15.20
C ALA A 205 -0.28 -5.38 14.96
N PHE A 206 -0.63 -4.41 14.12
CA PHE A 206 -1.88 -4.41 13.36
C PHE A 206 -1.62 -5.19 12.07
N VAL A 207 -2.21 -6.38 11.98
CA VAL A 207 -1.88 -7.36 10.94
C VAL A 207 -3.13 -8.08 10.45
N LEU A 208 -3.12 -8.51 9.18
CA LEU A 208 -4.18 -9.35 8.62
C LEU A 208 -4.40 -10.61 9.47
N ALA A 209 -5.66 -10.90 9.81
CA ALA A 209 -6.00 -12.09 10.60
C ALA A 209 -5.41 -13.39 10.02
N PRO A 210 -5.50 -13.68 8.70
CA PRO A 210 -4.91 -14.90 8.14
C PRO A 210 -3.39 -14.98 8.29
N ILE A 211 -2.66 -13.87 8.16
CA ILE A 211 -1.20 -13.87 8.37
C ILE A 211 -0.89 -14.24 9.81
N ALA A 212 -1.55 -13.62 10.79
CA ALA A 212 -1.31 -13.94 12.19
C ALA A 212 -1.72 -15.39 12.54
N MET A 213 -2.80 -15.91 11.94
CA MET A 213 -3.18 -17.31 12.09
C MET A 213 -2.13 -18.26 11.49
N ASP A 214 -1.53 -17.91 10.35
CA ASP A 214 -0.45 -18.68 9.73
C ASP A 214 0.81 -18.68 10.61
N LEU A 215 1.26 -17.51 11.07
CA LEU A 215 2.38 -17.38 12.01
C LEU A 215 2.17 -18.25 13.26
N PHE A 216 0.97 -18.18 13.85
CA PHE A 216 0.61 -19.00 15.00
C PHE A 216 0.62 -20.51 14.68
N ALA A 217 0.14 -20.92 13.51
CA ALA A 217 0.16 -22.31 13.06
C ALA A 217 1.59 -22.88 12.96
N TYR A 218 2.56 -22.01 12.66
CA TYR A 218 3.97 -22.34 12.48
C TYR A 218 4.85 -21.94 13.67
N GLY A 219 4.25 -21.77 14.85
CA GLY A 219 4.98 -21.70 16.12
C GLY A 219 5.37 -20.30 16.58
N THR A 220 5.01 -19.23 15.86
CA THR A 220 5.19 -17.86 16.36
C THR A 220 4.30 -17.65 17.59
N LYS A 221 4.92 -17.27 18.72
CA LYS A 221 4.26 -17.10 20.02
C LYS A 221 3.50 -15.76 20.10
N ILE A 222 2.40 -15.64 19.38
CA ILE A 222 1.52 -14.46 19.36
C ILE A 222 0.08 -14.81 19.72
N LYS A 223 -0.65 -13.84 20.31
CA LYS A 223 -2.10 -13.93 20.55
C LYS A 223 -2.85 -12.77 19.92
N LEU A 224 -4.06 -13.04 19.46
CA LEU A 224 -5.04 -12.02 19.11
C LEU A 224 -5.71 -11.51 20.39
N ILE A 225 -5.63 -10.20 20.66
CA ILE A 225 -6.27 -9.57 21.82
C ILE A 225 -7.50 -8.72 21.47
N LEU A 226 -7.58 -8.21 20.24
CA LEU A 226 -8.65 -7.30 19.79
C LEU A 226 -8.74 -7.34 18.25
N PHE A 227 -9.92 -7.09 17.68
CA PHE A 227 -9.99 -6.72 16.26
C PHE A 227 -9.54 -5.27 16.08
N ALA A 228 -8.89 -4.96 14.96
CA ALA A 228 -8.50 -3.57 14.68
C ALA A 228 -9.67 -2.75 14.10
N HIS A 229 -10.58 -3.42 13.40
CA HIS A 229 -11.77 -2.84 12.76
C HIS A 229 -12.69 -3.95 12.23
N LYS A 230 -13.85 -3.55 11.69
CA LYS A 230 -14.70 -4.36 10.81
C LYS A 230 -14.99 -3.63 9.50
N GLY A 231 -15.18 -4.34 8.39
CA GLY A 231 -15.40 -3.74 7.06
C GLY A 231 -14.20 -2.92 6.58
N GLY A 232 -14.42 -1.98 5.65
CA GLY A 232 -13.40 -0.98 5.27
C GLY A 232 -12.52 -1.31 4.07
N SER A 233 -12.80 -2.39 3.34
CA SER A 233 -12.14 -2.69 2.07
C SER A 233 -13.03 -2.34 0.88
N ILE A 234 -12.40 -2.16 -0.28
CA ILE A 234 -13.04 -1.75 -1.52
C ILE A 234 -12.54 -2.63 -2.67
N ILE A 235 -13.44 -2.97 -3.58
CA ILE A 235 -13.13 -3.58 -4.87
C ILE A 235 -13.32 -2.55 -5.97
N VAL A 236 -12.28 -2.34 -6.78
CA VAL A 236 -12.29 -1.39 -7.88
C VAL A 236 -11.89 -2.08 -9.18
N LYS A 237 -12.38 -1.57 -10.31
CA LYS A 237 -11.88 -1.93 -11.62
C LYS A 237 -10.93 -0.87 -12.17
N ASN A 238 -10.03 -1.29 -13.04
CA ASN A 238 -9.23 -0.38 -13.84
C ASN A 238 -10.15 0.44 -14.76
N ARG A 239 -9.93 1.75 -14.83
CA ARG A 239 -10.65 2.63 -15.77
C ARG A 239 -10.09 2.51 -17.19
N GLN A 240 -8.79 2.21 -17.31
CA GLN A 240 -8.12 2.01 -18.59
C GLN A 240 -8.49 0.64 -19.20
N GLY A 241 -8.30 0.52 -20.52
CA GLY A 241 -8.52 -0.72 -21.27
C GLY A 241 -9.92 -0.89 -21.86
N ALA A 242 -10.36 -2.15 -21.96
CA ALA A 242 -11.58 -2.53 -22.68
C ALA A 242 -12.87 -1.91 -22.08
N LYS A 243 -13.84 -1.58 -22.94
CA LYS A 243 -15.17 -1.09 -22.49
C LYS A 243 -15.83 -2.10 -21.54
N PHE A 244 -16.29 -1.59 -20.40
CA PHE A 244 -17.04 -2.37 -19.43
C PHE A 244 -18.49 -2.56 -19.91
N LYS A 245 -18.90 -3.79 -20.19
CA LYS A 245 -20.22 -4.14 -20.72
C LYS A 245 -20.56 -5.60 -20.46
N LYS A 246 -21.84 -5.97 -20.62
CA LYS A 246 -22.28 -7.37 -20.59
C LYS A 246 -21.83 -8.15 -21.83
N PRO A 247 -21.47 -9.44 -21.71
CA PRO A 247 -21.23 -10.17 -20.46
C PRO A 247 -19.95 -9.67 -19.77
N PHE A 248 -20.03 -9.43 -18.46
CA PHE A 248 -18.97 -8.75 -17.70
C PHE A 248 -17.68 -9.57 -17.60
N GLU A 249 -17.79 -10.88 -17.68
CA GLU A 249 -16.71 -11.85 -17.60
C GLU A 249 -15.59 -11.53 -18.61
N ASN A 250 -15.97 -11.05 -19.80
CA ASN A 250 -15.04 -10.66 -20.85
C ASN A 250 -14.12 -9.51 -20.45
N PHE A 251 -14.53 -8.65 -19.51
CA PHE A 251 -13.69 -7.56 -19.03
C PHE A 251 -12.53 -8.08 -18.18
N PHE A 252 -12.74 -9.17 -17.44
CA PHE A 252 -11.79 -9.70 -16.47
C PHE A 252 -10.93 -10.84 -17.03
N LYS A 253 -11.45 -11.66 -17.95
CA LYS A 253 -10.72 -12.82 -18.48
C LYS A 253 -9.34 -12.49 -19.04
N ASN A 254 -8.36 -13.35 -18.75
CA ASN A 254 -6.95 -13.26 -19.15
C ASN A 254 -6.26 -11.96 -18.67
N LYS A 255 -6.68 -11.43 -17.53
CA LYS A 255 -6.10 -10.25 -16.90
C LYS A 255 -5.64 -10.54 -15.49
N SER A 256 -4.78 -9.67 -14.97
CA SER A 256 -4.37 -9.70 -13.58
C SER A 256 -5.33 -8.91 -12.69
N PHE A 257 -5.43 -9.30 -11.43
CA PHE A 257 -6.19 -8.61 -10.39
C PHE A 257 -5.35 -8.52 -9.12
N TYR A 258 -5.17 -7.33 -8.57
CA TYR A 258 -4.27 -7.18 -7.43
C TYR A 258 -4.94 -7.46 -6.10
N ILE A 259 -4.22 -8.18 -5.26
CA ILE A 259 -4.56 -8.46 -3.86
C ILE A 259 -3.37 -8.10 -2.97
N PRO A 260 -3.59 -7.71 -1.71
CA PRO A 260 -2.50 -7.27 -0.84
C PRO A 260 -1.62 -8.42 -0.35
N HIS A 261 -2.18 -9.63 -0.26
CA HIS A 261 -1.49 -10.85 0.14
C HIS A 261 -2.38 -12.08 -0.11
N THR A 262 -1.81 -13.27 -0.34
CA THR A 262 -2.61 -14.52 -0.47
C THR A 262 -3.29 -14.90 0.84
N MET A 263 -2.59 -14.73 1.96
CA MET A 263 -3.17 -14.81 3.32
C MET A 263 -3.95 -13.54 3.67
N SER A 264 -5.06 -13.27 2.97
CA SER A 264 -5.89 -12.10 3.26
C SER A 264 -7.38 -12.33 3.00
N ILE A 265 -8.22 -11.56 3.70
CA ILE A 265 -9.68 -11.53 3.48
C ILE A 265 -9.97 -10.97 2.08
N HIS A 266 -9.14 -10.05 1.58
CA HIS A 266 -9.21 -9.52 0.22
C HIS A 266 -9.09 -10.62 -0.83
N ASN A 267 -8.12 -11.54 -0.67
CA ASN A 267 -7.97 -12.71 -1.53
C ASN A 267 -9.23 -13.60 -1.48
N MET A 268 -9.69 -13.91 -0.26
CA MET A 268 -10.89 -14.71 -0.03
C MET A 268 -12.14 -14.13 -0.71
N MET A 269 -12.40 -12.83 -0.51
CA MET A 269 -13.57 -12.15 -1.06
C MET A 269 -13.47 -11.92 -2.56
N ALA A 270 -12.29 -11.59 -3.08
CA ALA A 270 -12.06 -11.53 -4.53
C ALA A 270 -12.32 -12.91 -5.16
N HIS A 271 -11.84 -13.99 -4.54
CA HIS A 271 -12.10 -15.35 -4.99
C HIS A 271 -13.61 -15.66 -5.02
N MET A 272 -14.35 -15.33 -3.95
CA MET A 272 -15.81 -15.45 -3.90
C MET A 272 -16.47 -14.67 -5.04
N PHE A 273 -16.13 -13.39 -5.19
CA PHE A 273 -16.70 -12.49 -6.19
C PHE A 273 -16.51 -13.01 -7.62
N PHE A 274 -15.29 -13.40 -8.00
CA PHE A 274 -15.01 -13.91 -9.34
C PHE A 274 -15.68 -15.27 -9.59
N SER A 275 -15.65 -16.17 -8.60
CA SER A 275 -16.32 -17.48 -8.70
C SER A 275 -17.83 -17.33 -8.93
N ASN A 276 -18.46 -16.37 -8.25
CA ASN A 276 -19.89 -16.09 -8.34
C ASN A 276 -20.34 -15.55 -9.71
N ILE A 277 -19.43 -14.93 -10.47
CA ILE A 277 -19.69 -14.47 -11.84
C ILE A 277 -19.20 -15.45 -12.90
N GLY A 278 -18.86 -16.69 -12.52
CA GLY A 278 -18.46 -17.75 -13.45
C GLY A 278 -17.03 -17.61 -14.00
N ILE A 279 -16.18 -16.83 -13.31
CA ILE A 279 -14.76 -16.69 -13.61
C ILE A 279 -13.99 -17.58 -12.63
N LYS A 280 -12.96 -18.28 -13.10
CA LYS A 280 -12.03 -19.02 -12.25
C LYS A 280 -10.86 -18.13 -11.80
N PRO A 281 -10.91 -17.53 -10.59
CA PRO A 281 -9.76 -16.84 -10.04
C PRO A 281 -8.69 -17.83 -9.60
N GLY A 282 -7.44 -17.40 -9.63
CA GLY A 282 -6.32 -18.17 -9.11
C GLY A 282 -5.07 -17.32 -9.16
N VAL A 283 -3.99 -17.78 -8.56
CA VAL A 283 -2.69 -17.11 -8.69
C VAL A 283 -2.03 -17.58 -10.00
N ALA A 284 -1.19 -16.74 -10.59
CA ALA A 284 -0.38 -17.10 -11.76
C ALA A 284 0.39 -18.42 -11.53
N GLY A 285 0.49 -19.25 -12.58
CA GLY A 285 1.12 -20.58 -12.55
C GLY A 285 0.17 -21.76 -12.30
N ASN A 286 -1.06 -21.54 -11.83
CA ASN A 286 -2.07 -22.60 -11.73
C ASN A 286 -2.73 -22.89 -13.10
N ASP A 287 -2.97 -24.16 -13.43
CA ASP A 287 -3.71 -24.54 -14.64
C ASP A 287 -5.15 -24.01 -14.63
N ASN A 288 -5.63 -23.52 -15.78
CA ASN A 288 -7.05 -23.21 -16.05
C ASN A 288 -7.62 -22.02 -15.23
N VAL A 289 -6.82 -20.95 -15.05
CA VAL A 289 -7.22 -19.69 -14.41
C VAL A 289 -7.74 -18.68 -15.44
N ASP A 290 -8.91 -18.09 -15.20
CA ASP A 290 -9.48 -17.01 -16.02
C ASP A 290 -8.98 -15.62 -15.59
N VAL A 291 -8.66 -15.42 -14.31
CA VAL A 291 -8.14 -14.15 -13.75
C VAL A 291 -7.00 -14.45 -12.78
N SER A 292 -5.82 -13.89 -13.06
CA SER A 292 -4.61 -14.11 -12.28
C SER A 292 -4.50 -13.12 -11.12
N PHE A 293 -4.49 -13.61 -9.89
CA PHE A 293 -4.26 -12.80 -8.70
C PHE A 293 -2.76 -12.56 -8.52
N GLU A 294 -2.39 -11.29 -8.42
CA GLU A 294 -1.02 -10.87 -8.18
C GLU A 294 -0.92 -10.15 -6.84
N VAL A 295 0.02 -10.61 -6.01
CA VAL A 295 0.28 -9.99 -4.70
C VAL A 295 1.03 -8.68 -4.92
N THR A 296 0.39 -7.58 -4.52
CA THR A 296 0.93 -6.23 -4.68
C THR A 296 0.79 -5.45 -3.38
N PRO A 297 1.84 -4.78 -2.87
CA PRO A 297 1.72 -3.91 -1.71
C PRO A 297 0.62 -2.85 -1.92
N PRO A 298 -0.27 -2.61 -0.94
CA PRO A 298 -1.39 -1.67 -1.09
C PRO A 298 -1.00 -0.31 -1.67
N ILE A 299 0.09 0.27 -1.18
CA ILE A 299 0.58 1.59 -1.60
C ILE A 299 1.08 1.63 -3.06
N LYS A 300 1.39 0.47 -3.66
CA LYS A 300 1.87 0.31 -5.04
C LYS A 300 0.78 -0.06 -6.03
N MET A 301 -0.36 -0.57 -5.58
CA MET A 301 -1.47 -0.94 -6.47
C MET A 301 -1.92 0.19 -7.42
N PRO A 302 -2.08 1.45 -6.98
CA PRO A 302 -2.49 2.54 -7.87
C PRO A 302 -1.46 2.82 -8.97
N GLU A 303 -0.17 2.83 -8.61
CA GLU A 303 0.96 3.07 -9.53
C GLU A 303 1.04 1.96 -10.59
N PHE A 304 1.00 0.70 -10.16
CA PHE A 304 1.09 -0.46 -11.06
C PHE A 304 -0.14 -0.60 -11.96
N MET A 305 -1.34 -0.32 -11.45
CA MET A 305 -2.54 -0.38 -12.28
C MET A 305 -2.56 0.74 -13.33
N SER A 306 -2.01 1.91 -13.01
CA SER A 306 -1.94 3.05 -13.95
C SER A 306 -0.99 2.80 -15.13
N SER A 307 0.00 1.93 -14.95
CA SER A 307 0.99 1.57 -15.97
C SER A 307 0.72 0.23 -16.66
N ASN A 308 -0.34 -0.49 -16.26
CA ASN A 308 -0.66 -1.82 -16.77
C ASN A 308 -2.14 -1.95 -17.20
N GLU A 309 -2.40 -1.81 -18.51
CA GLU A 309 -3.74 -2.02 -19.08
C GLU A 309 -4.25 -3.46 -18.98
N ASN A 310 -3.36 -4.44 -18.76
CA ASN A 310 -3.72 -5.84 -18.58
C ASN A 310 -4.18 -6.14 -17.14
N THR A 311 -4.16 -5.18 -16.23
CA THR A 311 -4.77 -5.30 -14.90
C THR A 311 -6.24 -4.92 -14.97
N CYS A 312 -7.12 -5.81 -14.51
CA CYS A 312 -8.56 -5.56 -14.50
C CYS A 312 -9.05 -4.79 -13.25
N GLY A 313 -8.27 -4.73 -12.18
CA GLY A 313 -8.62 -4.03 -10.95
C GLY A 313 -7.87 -4.55 -9.74
N PHE A 314 -8.33 -4.18 -8.56
CA PHE A 314 -7.80 -4.69 -7.31
C PHE A 314 -8.83 -4.65 -6.18
N MET A 315 -8.56 -5.42 -5.12
CA MET A 315 -9.29 -5.38 -3.86
C MET A 315 -8.32 -5.11 -2.71
N VAL A 316 -8.60 -4.08 -1.91
CA VAL A 316 -7.68 -3.60 -0.87
C VAL A 316 -8.42 -2.82 0.22
N ALA A 317 -7.79 -2.64 1.38
CA ALA A 317 -8.26 -1.72 2.40
C ALA A 317 -8.20 -0.26 1.92
N GLU A 318 -9.13 0.57 2.39
CA GLU A 318 -9.09 2.01 2.18
C GLU A 318 -7.86 2.64 2.88
N PRO A 319 -7.40 3.84 2.47
CA PRO A 319 -7.97 4.77 1.48
C PRO A 319 -7.52 4.52 0.04
N ILE A 320 -6.85 3.39 -0.23
CA ILE A 320 -6.16 3.15 -1.50
C ILE A 320 -7.14 3.14 -2.69
N GLY A 321 -8.31 2.52 -2.55
CA GLY A 321 -9.29 2.45 -3.62
C GLY A 321 -9.99 3.79 -3.86
N THR A 322 -10.48 4.46 -2.81
CA THR A 322 -11.08 5.80 -2.96
C THR A 322 -10.09 6.81 -3.53
N LYS A 323 -8.81 6.76 -3.12
CA LYS A 323 -7.74 7.56 -3.75
C LYS A 323 -7.57 7.25 -5.23
N SER A 324 -7.62 5.97 -5.61
CA SER A 324 -7.49 5.59 -7.02
C SER A 324 -8.68 6.06 -7.87
N ILE A 325 -9.88 6.10 -7.28
CA ILE A 325 -11.07 6.68 -7.92
C ILE A 325 -10.93 8.20 -8.05
N ALA A 326 -10.50 8.87 -6.98
CA ALA A 326 -10.31 10.31 -6.95
C ALA A 326 -9.18 10.79 -7.89
N GLY A 327 -8.12 9.98 -8.04
CA GLY A 327 -7.08 10.15 -9.06
C GLY A 327 -7.50 9.79 -10.49
N GLY A 328 -8.72 9.29 -10.69
CA GLY A 328 -9.29 9.03 -12.01
C GLY A 328 -8.79 7.76 -12.71
N ILE A 329 -8.09 6.87 -12.00
CA ILE A 329 -7.51 5.63 -12.54
C ILE A 329 -8.40 4.40 -12.32
N ALA A 330 -9.36 4.49 -11.39
CA ALA A 330 -10.21 3.39 -10.99
C ALA A 330 -11.70 3.76 -10.95
N GLU A 331 -12.57 2.75 -11.05
CA GLU A 331 -14.00 2.87 -10.81
C GLU A 331 -14.44 1.84 -9.76
N GLN A 332 -15.35 2.23 -8.85
CA GLN A 332 -15.77 1.36 -7.74
C GLN A 332 -16.71 0.26 -8.24
N ILE A 333 -16.36 -1.00 -7.99
CA ILE A 333 -17.30 -2.12 -8.11
C ILE A 333 -18.19 -2.19 -6.86
N GLY A 334 -17.59 -2.10 -5.67
CA GLY A 334 -18.33 -2.19 -4.41
C GLY A 334 -17.45 -2.11 -3.18
N LEU A 335 -18.09 -2.07 -2.02
CA LEU A 335 -17.42 -2.17 -0.72
C LEU A 335 -17.49 -3.59 -0.18
N SER A 336 -16.49 -4.00 0.60
CA SER A 336 -16.42 -5.36 1.16
C SER A 336 -17.59 -5.68 2.08
N SER A 337 -18.13 -4.69 2.77
CA SER A 337 -19.33 -4.83 3.62
C SER A 337 -20.59 -5.22 2.84
N GLU A 338 -20.61 -5.01 1.52
CA GLU A 338 -21.72 -5.49 0.67
C GLU A 338 -21.61 -6.98 0.35
N ILE A 339 -20.40 -7.54 0.44
CA ILE A 339 -20.15 -8.98 0.29
C ILE A 339 -20.24 -9.67 1.65
N TRP A 340 -19.68 -9.07 2.70
CA TRP A 340 -19.76 -9.59 4.06
C TRP A 340 -19.87 -8.43 5.05
N GLU A 341 -21.07 -8.21 5.58
CA GLU A 341 -21.32 -7.18 6.58
C GLU A 341 -20.49 -7.44 7.84
N ASN A 342 -19.88 -6.39 8.39
CA ASN A 342 -19.16 -6.43 9.66
C ASN A 342 -18.05 -7.49 9.74
N HIS A 343 -17.46 -7.87 8.59
CA HIS A 343 -16.38 -8.85 8.54
C HIS A 343 -15.13 -8.33 9.26
N PRO A 344 -14.38 -9.18 9.99
CA PRO A 344 -13.05 -8.80 10.46
C PRO A 344 -12.05 -8.80 9.29
N CYS A 345 -10.95 -8.07 9.44
CA CYS A 345 -9.83 -8.11 8.50
C CYS A 345 -8.49 -8.03 9.23
N CYS A 346 -8.12 -6.85 9.74
CA CYS A 346 -6.94 -6.68 10.57
C CYS A 346 -7.27 -6.92 12.06
N ILE A 347 -6.29 -7.43 12.78
CA ILE A 347 -6.35 -7.73 14.21
C ILE A 347 -5.20 -7.04 14.94
N VAL A 348 -5.29 -6.99 16.27
CA VAL A 348 -4.18 -6.62 17.15
C VAL A 348 -3.56 -7.91 17.69
N ALA A 349 -2.39 -8.26 17.15
CA ALA A 349 -1.59 -9.38 17.60
C ALA A 349 -0.47 -8.90 18.53
N ILE A 350 -0.28 -9.55 19.68
CA ILE A 350 0.77 -9.22 20.67
C ILE A 350 1.58 -10.50 20.97
N GLN A 351 2.88 -10.36 21.20
CA GLN A 351 3.76 -11.45 21.65
C GLN A 351 3.24 -12.06 22.97
N GLU A 352 3.13 -13.39 23.03
CA GLU A 352 2.64 -14.13 24.19
C GLU A 352 3.52 -13.87 25.42
N GLU A 353 4.84 -13.84 25.25
CA GLU A 353 5.78 -13.53 26.32
C GLU A 353 5.59 -12.11 26.88
N PHE A 354 5.21 -11.14 26.05
CA PHE A 354 4.91 -9.79 26.50
C PHE A 354 3.60 -9.76 27.30
N ILE A 355 2.57 -10.48 26.85
CA ILE A 355 1.29 -10.63 27.55
C ILE A 355 1.50 -11.22 28.95
N GLU A 356 2.31 -12.28 29.06
CA GLU A 356 2.58 -12.95 30.33
C GLU A 356 3.34 -12.05 31.31
N ARG A 357 4.31 -11.27 30.81
CA ARG A 357 5.16 -10.42 31.64
C ARG A 357 4.51 -9.09 32.02
N PHE A 358 3.68 -8.51 31.16
CA PHE A 358 3.07 -7.19 31.34
C PHE A 358 1.56 -7.18 31.06
N PRO A 359 0.75 -8.02 31.73
CA PRO A 359 -0.69 -8.12 31.46
C PRO A 359 -1.44 -6.80 31.71
N ASP A 360 -1.02 -5.99 32.68
CA ASP A 360 -1.63 -4.67 32.95
C ASP A 360 -1.39 -3.69 31.79
N ALA A 361 -0.22 -3.75 31.16
CA ALA A 361 0.10 -2.93 29.99
C ALA A 361 -0.77 -3.31 28.79
N VAL A 362 -0.97 -4.61 28.57
CA VAL A 362 -1.85 -5.12 27.49
C VAL A 362 -3.30 -4.77 27.76
N GLN A 363 -3.77 -4.88 29.01
CA GLN A 363 -5.12 -4.48 29.39
C GLN A 363 -5.36 -2.98 29.19
N GLU A 364 -4.40 -2.13 29.58
CA GLU A 364 -4.46 -0.68 29.40
C GLU A 364 -4.44 -0.30 27.90
N LEU A 365 -3.55 -0.92 27.11
CA LEU A 365 -3.50 -0.75 25.66
C LEU A 365 -4.84 -1.10 25.02
N THR A 366 -5.39 -2.27 25.33
CA THR A 366 -6.66 -2.75 24.77
C THR A 366 -7.79 -1.78 25.07
N LYS A 367 -7.86 -1.28 26.30
CA LYS A 367 -8.85 -0.26 26.70
C LYS A 367 -8.70 1.01 25.87
N TYR A 368 -7.50 1.57 25.75
CA TYR A 368 -7.32 2.81 25.01
C TYR A 368 -7.50 2.65 23.50
N LEU A 369 -7.26 1.47 22.94
CA LEU A 369 -7.60 1.17 21.54
C LEU A 369 -9.12 1.17 21.31
N VAL A 370 -9.91 0.64 22.24
CA VAL A 370 -11.38 0.74 22.19
C VAL A 370 -11.86 2.19 22.29
N GLU A 371 -11.30 2.97 23.22
CA GLU A 371 -11.61 4.41 23.34
C GLU A 371 -11.20 5.18 22.07
N ALA A 372 -10.04 4.87 21.49
CA ALA A 372 -9.61 5.45 20.22
C ALA A 372 -10.52 5.07 19.06
N GLY A 373 -11.03 3.82 19.03
CA GLY A 373 -12.01 3.36 18.07
C GLY A 373 -13.33 4.14 18.15
N GLN A 374 -13.84 4.39 19.36
CA GLN A 374 -15.00 5.26 19.58
C GLN A 374 -14.74 6.71 19.16
N PHE A 375 -13.54 7.23 19.41
CA PHE A 375 -13.14 8.56 18.97
C PHE A 375 -13.18 8.70 17.44
N VAL A 376 -12.67 7.70 16.71
CA VAL A 376 -12.69 7.70 15.24
C VAL A 376 -14.12 7.70 14.71
N ASP A 377 -14.98 6.85 15.24
CA ASP A 377 -16.39 6.71 14.85
C ASP A 377 -17.19 8.00 15.11
N GLN A 378 -16.99 8.63 16.27
CA GLN A 378 -17.75 9.83 16.68
C GLN A 378 -17.23 11.12 16.02
N LYS A 379 -15.95 11.15 15.62
CA LYS A 379 -15.29 12.37 15.12
C LYS A 379 -14.49 12.10 13.83
N PRO A 380 -15.13 11.62 12.75
CA PRO A 380 -14.44 11.22 11.52
C PRO A 380 -13.66 12.37 10.86
N GLY A 381 -14.09 13.62 11.03
CA GLY A 381 -13.34 14.79 10.53
C GLY A 381 -11.99 14.99 11.23
N VAL A 382 -11.95 14.90 12.56
CA VAL A 382 -10.70 15.03 13.32
C VAL A 382 -9.84 13.78 13.14
N ALA A 383 -10.46 12.60 13.10
CA ALA A 383 -9.76 11.36 12.80
C ALA A 383 -9.11 11.38 11.42
N ALA A 384 -9.73 12.03 10.42
CA ALA A 384 -9.13 12.21 9.10
C ALA A 384 -7.86 13.10 9.14
N GLU A 385 -7.83 14.16 9.95
CA GLU A 385 -6.63 15.00 10.13
C GLU A 385 -5.48 14.20 10.76
N VAL A 386 -5.79 13.41 11.80
CA VAL A 386 -4.84 12.50 12.43
C VAL A 386 -4.34 11.46 11.43
N GLY A 387 -5.27 10.86 10.68
CA GLY A 387 -4.99 9.80 9.73
C GLY A 387 -4.12 10.22 8.57
N VAL A 388 -4.25 11.44 8.04
CA VAL A 388 -3.33 11.96 7.00
C VAL A 388 -1.89 11.97 7.51
N THR A 389 -1.67 12.39 8.76
CA THR A 389 -0.33 12.48 9.35
C THR A 389 0.22 11.10 9.70
N PHE A 390 -0.62 10.22 10.24
CA PHE A 390 -0.22 8.90 10.71
C PHE A 390 -0.06 7.87 9.58
N LEU A 391 -0.96 7.87 8.60
CA LEU A 391 -0.96 6.91 7.49
C LEU A 391 -0.09 7.36 6.32
N ASP A 392 0.24 8.65 6.23
CA ASP A 392 1.12 9.18 5.18
C ASP A 392 2.21 10.12 5.75
N PRO A 393 3.05 9.64 6.68
CA PRO A 393 4.01 10.48 7.40
C PRO A 393 5.06 11.09 6.48
N LYS A 394 5.38 10.44 5.36
CA LYS A 394 6.31 10.91 4.34
C LYS A 394 5.64 11.71 3.22
N LYS A 395 4.32 11.90 3.27
CA LYS A 395 3.50 12.53 2.21
C LYS A 395 3.69 11.90 0.82
N THR A 396 4.05 10.63 0.77
CA THR A 396 4.26 9.89 -0.49
C THR A 396 2.96 9.38 -1.08
N LEU A 397 1.93 9.16 -0.25
CA LEU A 397 0.59 8.85 -0.74
C LEU A 397 -0.17 10.12 -1.13
N GLY A 398 0.22 11.32 -0.69
CA GLY A 398 -0.55 12.54 -0.98
C GLY A 398 -1.97 12.48 -0.40
N LEU A 399 -2.16 11.83 0.75
CA LEU A 399 -3.49 11.71 1.36
C LEU A 399 -4.02 13.09 1.79
N ARG A 400 -5.31 13.33 1.51
CA ARG A 400 -6.00 14.57 1.88
C ARG A 400 -7.10 14.32 2.89
N VAL A 401 -7.30 15.28 3.80
CA VAL A 401 -8.32 15.21 4.86
C VAL A 401 -9.74 15.01 4.30
N PRO A 402 -10.19 15.69 3.23
CA PRO A 402 -11.52 15.45 2.67
C PRO A 402 -11.74 14.02 2.17
N LEU A 403 -10.72 13.44 1.51
CA LEU A 403 -10.77 12.05 1.05
C LEU A 403 -10.88 11.09 2.23
N LEU A 404 -10.01 11.24 3.22
CA LEU A 404 -10.00 10.33 4.37
C LEU A 404 -11.28 10.49 5.21
N LYS A 405 -11.80 11.72 5.33
CA LYS A 405 -13.09 11.97 5.98
C LYS A 405 -14.24 11.28 5.23
N ASN A 406 -14.23 11.29 3.90
CA ASN A 406 -15.23 10.58 3.10
C ASN A 406 -15.20 9.07 3.38
N VAL A 407 -13.99 8.47 3.35
CA VAL A 407 -13.79 7.05 3.70
C VAL A 407 -14.30 6.72 5.11
N LEU A 408 -13.92 7.51 6.11
CA LEU A 408 -14.31 7.28 7.51
C LEU A 408 -15.79 7.56 7.80
N SER A 409 -16.48 8.28 6.92
CA SER A 409 -17.91 8.61 7.07
C SER A 409 -18.83 7.72 6.24
N ASP A 410 -18.30 6.79 5.45
CA ASP A 410 -19.11 5.91 4.60
C ASP A 410 -19.91 4.92 5.49
N PRO A 411 -21.25 4.88 5.36
CA PRO A 411 -22.08 3.97 6.16
C PRO A 411 -21.73 2.49 5.99
N LEU A 412 -21.22 2.09 4.83
CA LEU A 412 -20.76 0.73 4.53
C LEU A 412 -19.23 0.60 4.63
N GLY A 413 -18.54 1.67 4.99
CA GLY A 413 -17.10 1.71 5.19
C GLY A 413 -16.64 1.04 6.49
N ILE A 414 -15.43 1.42 6.91
CA ILE A 414 -14.79 0.89 8.11
C ILE A 414 -15.61 1.20 9.38
N LYS A 415 -15.70 0.22 10.28
CA LYS A 415 -16.28 0.36 11.63
C LYS A 415 -15.20 0.18 12.68
N THR A 416 -15.08 1.17 13.57
CA THR A 416 -14.08 1.20 14.64
C THR A 416 -14.70 1.19 16.04
N ASN A 417 -16.03 1.19 16.13
CA ASN A 417 -16.78 1.21 17.39
C ASN A 417 -17.14 -0.19 17.93
N ASP A 418 -16.94 -1.24 17.13
CA ASP A 418 -17.07 -2.63 17.54
C ASP A 418 -15.81 -3.42 17.16
N LEU A 419 -14.97 -3.63 18.17
CA LEU A 419 -13.64 -4.25 18.04
C LEU A 419 -13.57 -5.63 18.72
N TYR A 420 -14.71 -6.16 19.17
CA TYR A 420 -14.72 -7.42 19.92
C TYR A 420 -14.38 -8.62 19.01
N PRO A 421 -13.40 -9.47 19.37
CA PRO A 421 -13.05 -10.64 18.56
C PRO A 421 -14.16 -11.69 18.49
N VAL A 422 -14.57 -12.06 17.28
CA VAL A 422 -15.57 -13.10 17.03
C VAL A 422 -14.92 -14.33 16.40
N LYS A 423 -14.68 -15.37 17.21
CA LYS A 423 -14.04 -16.63 16.76
C LYS A 423 -14.76 -17.29 15.59
N ALA A 424 -16.09 -17.22 15.54
CA ALA A 424 -16.87 -17.80 14.43
C ALA A 424 -16.51 -17.19 13.07
N ASP A 425 -16.16 -15.90 13.03
CA ASP A 425 -15.80 -15.21 11.80
C ASP A 425 -14.38 -15.53 11.37
N LEU A 426 -13.44 -15.61 12.32
CA LEU A 426 -12.10 -16.15 12.07
C LEU A 426 -12.16 -17.58 11.54
N ASN A 427 -13.06 -18.40 12.09
CA ASN A 427 -13.26 -19.76 11.62
C ASN A 427 -13.76 -19.81 10.17
N LYS A 428 -14.72 -18.95 9.79
CA LYS A 428 -15.18 -18.83 8.40
C LYS A 428 -14.00 -18.49 7.46
N ILE A 429 -13.14 -17.56 7.87
CA ILE A 429 -11.97 -17.15 7.08
C ILE A 429 -11.00 -18.32 6.87
N GLN A 430 -10.52 -18.96 7.94
CA GLN A 430 -9.55 -20.06 7.79
C GLN A 430 -10.15 -21.25 7.03
N ARG A 431 -11.45 -21.54 7.21
CA ARG A 431 -12.14 -22.63 6.50
C ARG A 431 -12.25 -22.34 5.02
N TYR A 432 -12.59 -21.13 4.62
CA TYR A 432 -12.66 -20.81 3.20
C TYR A 432 -11.27 -20.84 2.56
N LEU A 433 -10.28 -20.17 3.15
CA LEU A 433 -8.91 -20.18 2.64
C LEU A 433 -8.36 -21.61 2.51
N HIS A 434 -8.50 -22.42 3.55
CA HIS A 434 -8.01 -23.81 3.55
C HIS A 434 -8.84 -24.73 2.65
N ASP A 435 -10.15 -24.85 2.89
CA ASP A 435 -10.98 -25.88 2.27
C ASP A 435 -11.35 -25.56 0.81
N LYS A 436 -11.42 -24.27 0.43
CA LYS A 436 -11.80 -23.85 -0.94
C LYS A 436 -10.60 -23.41 -1.78
N MET A 437 -9.62 -22.74 -1.16
CA MET A 437 -8.50 -22.14 -1.89
C MET A 437 -7.18 -22.89 -1.69
N ASN A 438 -7.13 -23.88 -0.78
CA ASN A 438 -5.91 -24.60 -0.41
C ASN A 438 -4.79 -23.66 0.06
N VAL A 439 -5.17 -22.59 0.77
CA VAL A 439 -4.30 -21.53 1.29
C VAL A 439 -4.30 -21.56 2.81
N GLY A 440 -3.11 -21.47 3.42
CA GLY A 440 -2.95 -21.47 4.88
C GLY A 440 -3.24 -22.80 5.59
N SER A 441 -3.27 -22.75 6.92
CA SER A 441 -3.49 -23.87 7.82
C SER A 441 -4.64 -23.59 8.80
N ILE A 442 -5.31 -24.64 9.28
CA ILE A 442 -6.36 -24.52 10.31
C ILE A 442 -5.74 -24.58 11.70
N ILE A 443 -6.10 -23.61 12.55
CA ILE A 443 -5.62 -23.50 13.92
C ILE A 443 -6.72 -23.67 14.95
N ASP A 444 -6.31 -23.93 16.19
CA ASP A 444 -7.16 -23.88 17.37
C ASP A 444 -7.35 -22.41 17.81
N LEU A 445 -8.51 -21.85 17.45
CA LEU A 445 -8.86 -20.45 17.76
C LEU A 445 -9.03 -20.20 19.26
N ASP A 446 -9.27 -21.23 20.08
CA ASP A 446 -9.35 -21.07 21.54
C ASP A 446 -7.97 -20.83 22.16
N LYS A 447 -6.89 -21.30 21.52
CA LYS A 447 -5.51 -21.05 21.94
C LYS A 447 -4.92 -19.76 21.37
N PHE A 448 -5.43 -19.31 20.24
CA PHE A 448 -4.94 -18.12 19.54
C PHE A 448 -5.59 -16.81 20.03
N VAL A 449 -6.89 -16.85 20.34
CA VAL A 449 -7.66 -15.67 20.72
C VAL A 449 -7.73 -15.53 22.25
N ASP A 450 -7.09 -14.49 22.78
CA ASP A 450 -7.11 -14.15 24.21
C ASP A 450 -8.18 -13.09 24.51
N LEU A 451 -9.37 -13.55 24.91
CA LEU A 451 -10.50 -12.68 25.20
C LEU A 451 -10.40 -11.95 26.55
N ARG A 452 -9.43 -12.27 27.42
CA ARG A 452 -9.35 -11.68 28.77
C ARG A 452 -9.36 -10.16 28.74
N PHE A 453 -8.67 -9.58 27.76
CA PHE A 453 -8.54 -8.14 27.60
C PHE A 453 -9.76 -7.49 26.95
N ALA A 454 -10.24 -8.08 25.85
CA ALA A 454 -11.42 -7.59 25.13
C ALA A 454 -12.70 -7.69 25.97
N ASP A 455 -12.85 -8.76 26.77
CA ASP A 455 -13.97 -8.94 27.69
C ASP A 455 -14.07 -7.82 28.71
N VAL A 456 -12.96 -7.20 29.11
CA VAL A 456 -12.96 -6.06 30.03
C VAL A 456 -13.09 -4.74 29.27
N ALA A 457 -12.29 -4.55 28.21
CA ALA A 457 -12.25 -3.30 27.46
C ALA A 457 -13.55 -2.99 26.71
N CYS A 458 -14.26 -4.00 26.23
CA CYS A 458 -15.50 -3.84 25.46
C CYS A 458 -16.75 -3.89 26.34
N LYS A 459 -16.66 -4.15 27.66
CA LYS A 459 -17.81 -4.39 28.57
C LYS A 459 -18.79 -3.23 28.67
N ASP A 460 -18.30 -2.00 28.67
CA ASP A 460 -19.16 -0.79 28.69
C ASP A 460 -19.82 -0.50 27.32
N GLY A 461 -19.48 -1.28 26.29
CA GLY A 461 -20.13 -1.35 24.97
C GLY A 461 -20.71 -2.73 24.62
N ALA A 462 -20.69 -3.70 25.54
CA ALA A 462 -20.90 -5.14 25.27
C ALA A 462 -22.36 -5.56 24.99
N SER A 463 -23.25 -4.63 24.68
CA SER A 463 -24.61 -4.94 24.20
C SER A 463 -24.72 -5.01 22.67
N GLY A 464 -23.65 -4.70 21.92
CA GLY A 464 -23.75 -4.39 20.49
C GLY A 464 -22.73 -5.07 19.57
N ALA A 465 -22.27 -6.29 19.85
CA ALA A 465 -21.48 -7.03 18.86
C ALA A 465 -22.28 -7.12 17.56
N LEU A 466 -21.85 -6.39 16.54
CA LEU A 466 -22.48 -6.35 15.25
C LEU A 466 -22.32 -7.74 14.63
N GLY A 467 -23.43 -8.43 14.47
CA GLY A 467 -23.47 -9.70 13.76
C GLY A 467 -22.90 -9.53 12.36
N SER A 468 -22.05 -10.46 11.94
CA SER A 468 -21.53 -10.48 10.59
C SER A 468 -22.40 -11.37 9.69
N VAL A 469 -22.67 -10.90 8.47
CA VAL A 469 -23.55 -11.59 7.51
C VAL A 469 -22.82 -11.69 6.17
N LEU A 470 -22.54 -12.91 5.73
CA LEU A 470 -21.86 -13.19 4.47
C LEU A 470 -22.91 -13.41 3.36
N HIS A 471 -22.83 -12.61 2.30
CA HIS A 471 -23.72 -12.62 1.13
C HIS A 471 -23.04 -13.27 -0.08
N ASP A 472 -22.50 -14.48 0.11
CA ASP A 472 -21.81 -15.25 -0.94
C ASP A 472 -22.82 -15.86 -1.93
N THR A 473 -23.28 -15.03 -2.88
CA THR A 473 -24.24 -15.44 -3.91
C THR A 473 -23.94 -14.80 -5.28
N PRO A 474 -24.18 -15.50 -6.40
CA PRO A 474 -24.11 -14.93 -7.74
C PRO A 474 -24.92 -13.65 -7.90
N GLN A 475 -26.13 -13.61 -7.34
CA GLN A 475 -27.02 -12.46 -7.41
C GLN A 475 -26.35 -11.21 -6.85
N LYS A 476 -25.68 -11.33 -5.70
CA LYS A 476 -25.01 -10.18 -5.08
C LYS A 476 -23.84 -9.69 -5.92
N SER A 477 -23.02 -10.58 -6.47
CA SER A 477 -21.89 -10.18 -7.32
C SER A 477 -22.34 -9.51 -8.62
N PHE A 478 -23.40 -10.00 -9.26
CA PHE A 478 -23.97 -9.36 -10.46
C PHE A 478 -24.64 -8.01 -10.14
N GLU A 479 -25.28 -7.86 -8.97
CA GLU A 479 -25.85 -6.57 -8.51
C GLU A 479 -24.78 -5.46 -8.46
N LEU A 480 -23.60 -5.76 -7.91
CA LEU A 480 -22.48 -4.81 -7.84
C LEU A 480 -22.01 -4.36 -9.23
N LEU A 481 -21.92 -5.31 -10.18
CA LEU A 481 -21.49 -5.03 -11.55
C LEU A 481 -22.55 -4.25 -12.35
N ASP A 482 -23.83 -4.59 -12.16
CA ASP A 482 -24.95 -3.88 -12.78
C ASP A 482 -25.03 -2.43 -12.29
N ARG A 483 -24.80 -2.19 -11.00
CA ARG A 483 -24.71 -0.83 -10.45
C ARG A 483 -23.58 -0.04 -11.05
N LEU A 484 -22.37 -0.62 -11.13
CA LEU A 484 -21.23 0.04 -11.77
C LEU A 484 -21.54 0.43 -13.23
N LEU A 485 -22.18 -0.47 -14.00
CA LEU A 485 -22.56 -0.16 -15.38
C LEU A 485 -23.54 1.02 -15.47
N ALA A 486 -24.49 1.12 -14.54
CA ALA A 486 -25.46 2.22 -14.49
C ALA A 486 -24.82 3.56 -14.05
N GLU A 487 -23.85 3.52 -13.14
CA GLU A 487 -23.17 4.70 -12.58
C GLU A 487 -22.11 5.30 -13.51
N GLN A 488 -21.65 4.58 -14.55
CA GLN A 488 -20.78 5.14 -15.60
C GLN A 488 -21.38 6.38 -16.30
N GLU A 489 -22.70 6.58 -16.20
CA GLU A 489 -23.39 7.75 -16.76
C GLU A 489 -23.49 8.94 -15.78
N THR A 490 -23.08 8.83 -14.51
CA THR A 490 -23.32 9.86 -13.46
C THR A 490 -22.13 10.16 -12.51
N LEU A 491 -20.90 9.77 -12.85
CA LEU A 491 -19.76 9.75 -11.92
C LEU A 491 -19.07 11.12 -11.68
N ALA A 492 -19.65 12.00 -10.85
CA ALA A 492 -19.05 13.31 -10.51
C ALA A 492 -18.59 13.48 -9.04
N ALA A 493 -19.10 12.68 -8.08
CA ALA A 493 -18.94 12.99 -6.65
C ALA A 493 -17.63 12.51 -6.00
N LYS A 494 -17.12 11.31 -6.34
CA LYS A 494 -15.87 10.77 -5.74
C LYS A 494 -14.60 11.23 -6.47
N THR A 495 -14.68 11.50 -7.77
CA THR A 495 -13.57 11.97 -8.62
C THR A 495 -13.06 13.37 -8.25
N THR A 496 -13.84 14.15 -7.49
CA THR A 496 -13.47 15.50 -7.03
C THR A 496 -12.79 15.49 -5.66
N LEU A 497 -12.81 14.39 -4.90
CA LEU A 497 -12.34 14.36 -3.51
C LEU A 497 -10.84 14.69 -3.37
N ASP A 498 -10.00 14.23 -4.29
CA ASP A 498 -8.55 14.56 -4.33
C ASP A 498 -8.29 15.97 -4.84
N LYS A 499 -9.32 16.70 -5.27
CA LYS A 499 -9.23 18.08 -5.77
C LYS A 499 -9.77 19.08 -4.74
N VAL A 500 -10.46 18.62 -3.72
CA VAL A 500 -10.91 19.44 -2.57
C VAL A 500 -9.73 19.75 -1.66
N GLY A 501 -9.68 20.97 -1.13
CA GLY A 501 -8.65 21.35 -0.17
C GLY A 501 -8.32 22.84 -0.19
N LYS A 502 -7.21 23.18 0.48
CA LYS A 502 -6.69 24.55 0.52
C LYS A 502 -5.68 24.76 -0.59
N TYR A 503 -5.89 25.81 -1.38
CA TYR A 503 -5.03 26.20 -2.49
C TYR A 503 -4.52 27.63 -2.27
N LEU A 504 -3.22 27.85 -2.47
CA LEU A 504 -2.70 29.20 -2.64
C LEU A 504 -3.10 29.68 -4.03
N THR A 505 -3.83 30.78 -4.09
CA THR A 505 -4.25 31.39 -5.35
C THR A 505 -3.20 32.40 -5.81
N LEU A 506 -2.88 32.38 -7.09
CA LEU A 506 -1.91 33.26 -7.73
C LEU A 506 -2.46 33.81 -9.05
N SER A 507 -1.96 34.96 -9.47
CA SER A 507 -2.32 35.57 -10.75
C SER A 507 -1.18 35.43 -11.75
N LEU A 508 -1.51 35.10 -13.01
CA LEU A 508 -0.63 35.35 -14.16
C LEU A 508 -1.45 36.16 -15.19
N GLY A 509 -1.21 37.46 -15.28
CA GLY A 509 -2.03 38.38 -16.06
C GLY A 509 -3.45 38.49 -15.51
N ASP A 510 -4.45 38.22 -16.35
CA ASP A 510 -5.88 38.24 -16.02
C ASP A 510 -6.42 36.89 -15.50
N ARG A 511 -5.55 35.86 -15.44
CA ARG A 511 -5.93 34.50 -15.04
C ARG A 511 -5.53 34.21 -13.60
N GLU A 512 -6.43 33.56 -12.87
CA GLU A 512 -6.16 33.03 -11.53
C GLU A 512 -5.87 31.53 -11.58
N PHE A 513 -4.82 31.13 -10.88
CA PHE A 513 -4.41 29.74 -10.73
C PHE A 513 -4.40 29.36 -9.26
N GLY A 514 -4.55 28.07 -8.97
CA GLY A 514 -4.43 27.50 -7.62
C GLY A 514 -3.35 26.43 -7.57
N ILE A 515 -2.43 26.54 -6.60
CA ILE A 515 -1.47 25.49 -6.25
C ILE A 515 -1.82 24.95 -4.88
N ASP A 516 -1.82 23.63 -4.72
CA ASP A 516 -2.07 22.98 -3.42
C ASP A 516 -1.12 23.53 -2.35
N ILE A 517 -1.69 24.04 -1.25
CA ILE A 517 -0.89 24.64 -0.18
C ILE A 517 0.06 23.63 0.46
N ALA A 518 -0.27 22.33 0.42
CA ALA A 518 0.57 21.28 0.98
C ALA A 518 1.93 21.15 0.27
N LYS A 519 2.06 21.68 -0.95
CA LYS A 519 3.29 21.69 -1.76
C LYS A 519 4.15 22.94 -1.53
N ILE A 520 3.64 23.95 -0.81
CA ILE A 520 4.31 25.24 -0.67
C ILE A 520 5.11 25.27 0.63
N ARG A 521 6.41 25.52 0.51
CA ARG A 521 7.32 25.67 1.65
C ARG A 521 7.33 27.10 2.17
N GLU A 522 7.53 28.07 1.29
CA GLU A 522 7.48 29.49 1.62
C GLU A 522 7.29 30.35 0.37
N ILE A 523 6.90 31.62 0.56
CA ILE A 523 6.75 32.61 -0.50
C ILE A 523 7.73 33.74 -0.19
N ILE A 524 8.55 34.11 -1.16
CA ILE A 524 9.54 35.19 -1.03
C ILE A 524 9.37 36.21 -2.15
N GLY A 525 9.73 37.47 -1.90
CA GLY A 525 9.81 38.47 -2.97
C GLY A 525 10.89 38.11 -3.99
N ILE A 526 10.88 38.78 -5.14
CA ILE A 526 11.94 38.62 -6.14
C ILE A 526 13.30 38.97 -5.53
N VAL A 527 14.23 38.03 -5.62
CA VAL A 527 15.63 38.20 -5.23
C VAL A 527 16.53 38.08 -6.46
N PRO A 528 17.78 38.56 -6.42
CA PRO A 528 18.69 38.41 -7.55
C PRO A 528 18.89 36.94 -7.97
N ILE A 529 18.52 36.62 -9.22
CA ILE A 529 18.66 35.28 -9.80
C ILE A 529 19.97 35.20 -10.56
N ARG A 530 20.76 34.14 -10.31
CA ARG A 530 21.99 33.85 -11.06
C ARG A 530 21.68 32.91 -12.21
N THR A 531 21.88 33.36 -13.43
CA THR A 531 21.61 32.55 -14.64
C THR A 531 22.56 31.36 -14.73
N ILE A 532 22.05 30.24 -15.25
CA ILE A 532 22.84 29.04 -15.54
C ILE A 532 22.94 28.91 -17.07
N PRO A 533 24.16 28.74 -17.64
CA PRO A 533 24.33 28.48 -19.07
C PRO A 533 23.55 27.25 -19.55
N ASN A 534 23.08 27.27 -20.80
CA ASN A 534 22.42 26.15 -21.48
C ASN A 534 21.13 25.62 -20.79
N THR A 535 20.38 26.50 -20.13
CA THR A 535 19.08 26.14 -19.54
C THR A 535 17.91 26.50 -20.46
N PRO A 536 16.78 25.77 -20.41
CA PRO A 536 15.58 26.13 -21.16
C PRO A 536 15.09 27.55 -20.81
N PRO A 537 14.44 28.28 -21.73
CA PRO A 537 14.03 29.67 -21.51
C PRO A 537 13.18 29.92 -20.25
N ALA A 538 12.36 28.93 -19.85
CA ALA A 538 11.54 29.02 -18.64
C ALA A 538 12.38 28.93 -17.34
N VAL A 539 13.61 28.40 -17.38
CA VAL A 539 14.49 28.31 -16.22
C VAL A 539 15.31 29.60 -16.14
N ARG A 540 15.01 30.44 -15.15
CA ARG A 540 15.68 31.75 -14.98
C ARG A 540 17.05 31.64 -14.31
N GLY A 541 17.31 30.55 -13.61
CA GLY A 541 18.59 30.26 -12.98
C GLY A 541 18.44 29.73 -11.57
N VAL A 542 19.32 30.15 -10.66
CA VAL A 542 19.30 29.76 -9.25
C VAL A 542 19.31 30.95 -8.31
N ILE A 543 18.75 30.74 -7.12
CA ILE A 543 18.85 31.64 -5.98
C ILE A 543 19.51 30.92 -4.81
N ASN A 544 20.11 31.68 -3.90
CA ASN A 544 20.53 31.16 -2.61
C ASN A 544 19.48 31.54 -1.56
N LEU A 545 18.79 30.54 -1.01
CA LEU A 545 17.82 30.71 0.06
C LEU A 545 18.32 29.99 1.31
N ARG A 546 18.72 30.77 2.32
CA ARG A 546 19.23 30.26 3.61
C ARG A 546 20.33 29.20 3.44
N GLY A 547 21.31 29.47 2.57
CA GLY A 547 22.44 28.59 2.30
C GLY A 547 22.17 27.45 1.31
N HIS A 548 20.93 27.31 0.83
CA HIS A 548 20.55 26.27 -0.13
C HIS A 548 20.38 26.88 -1.52
N VAL A 549 20.93 26.22 -2.54
CA VAL A 549 20.78 26.62 -3.94
C VAL A 549 19.46 26.07 -4.46
N ILE A 550 18.56 26.95 -4.90
CA ILE A 550 17.23 26.61 -5.40
C ILE A 550 17.13 27.04 -6.85
N SER A 551 16.72 26.12 -7.72
CA SER A 551 16.44 26.42 -9.14
C SER A 551 15.14 27.20 -9.26
N VAL A 552 15.12 28.22 -10.10
CA VAL A 552 13.99 29.12 -10.28
C VAL A 552 13.45 29.04 -11.71
N VAL A 553 12.16 28.77 -11.82
CA VAL A 553 11.40 28.64 -13.07
C VAL A 553 10.37 29.77 -13.16
N ASP A 554 10.23 30.39 -14.31
CA ASP A 554 9.17 31.35 -14.60
C ASP A 554 7.90 30.61 -15.05
N LEU A 555 6.82 30.72 -14.25
CA LEU A 555 5.58 29.99 -14.53
C LEU A 555 4.90 30.48 -15.81
N ARG A 556 5.02 31.77 -16.15
CA ARG A 556 4.45 32.30 -17.40
C ARG A 556 5.10 31.61 -18.58
N LEU A 557 6.43 31.61 -18.61
CA LEU A 557 7.17 30.98 -19.70
C LEU A 557 6.93 29.47 -19.76
N LYS A 558 6.79 28.81 -18.61
CA LYS A 558 6.47 27.38 -18.54
C LYS A 558 5.09 27.06 -19.10
N LEU A 559 4.10 27.93 -18.87
CA LEU A 559 2.75 27.84 -19.41
C LEU A 559 2.59 28.51 -20.78
N HIS A 560 3.70 28.82 -21.47
CA HIS A 560 3.72 29.45 -22.80
C HIS A 560 3.00 30.81 -22.86
N MET A 561 3.06 31.58 -21.78
CA MET A 561 2.54 32.93 -21.67
C MET A 561 3.66 33.98 -21.94
N PRO A 562 3.32 35.20 -22.40
CA PRO A 562 4.31 36.25 -22.66
C PRO A 562 5.09 36.64 -21.39
N GLU A 563 6.40 36.86 -21.53
CA GLU A 563 7.27 37.37 -20.46
C GLU A 563 6.82 38.79 -20.03
N ILE A 564 6.99 39.10 -18.75
CA ILE A 564 6.78 40.44 -18.20
C ILE A 564 7.99 40.85 -17.36
N GLU A 565 8.16 42.16 -17.17
CA GLU A 565 9.09 42.64 -16.14
C GLU A 565 8.51 42.37 -14.76
N TYR A 566 9.35 41.83 -13.88
CA TYR A 566 8.98 41.58 -12.49
C TYR A 566 8.89 42.90 -11.73
N ASN A 567 7.88 43.02 -10.88
CA ASN A 567 7.64 44.20 -10.06
C ASN A 567 7.52 43.81 -8.58
N ASP A 568 7.22 44.79 -7.71
CA ASP A 568 7.14 44.59 -6.26
C ASP A 568 6.05 43.60 -5.81
N ARG A 569 5.09 43.26 -6.68
CA ARG A 569 4.07 42.23 -6.43
C ARG A 569 4.53 40.83 -6.87
N SER A 570 5.51 40.75 -7.76
CA SER A 570 6.06 39.49 -8.23
C SER A 570 6.77 38.78 -7.10
N CYS A 571 6.63 37.47 -7.05
CA CYS A 571 7.20 36.65 -5.99
C CYS A 571 7.64 35.30 -6.51
N ILE A 572 8.51 34.65 -5.73
CA ILE A 572 8.95 33.28 -5.93
C ILE A 572 8.25 32.42 -4.90
N ILE A 573 7.41 31.49 -5.37
CA ILE A 573 6.82 30.45 -4.54
C ILE A 573 7.81 29.29 -4.49
N VAL A 574 8.32 28.98 -3.30
CA VAL A 574 9.22 27.84 -3.09
C VAL A 574 8.38 26.60 -2.85
N LEU A 575 8.45 25.66 -3.79
CA LEU A 575 7.68 24.42 -3.81
C LEU A 575 8.55 23.23 -3.42
N GLU A 576 7.95 22.27 -2.73
CA GLU A 576 8.52 20.93 -2.54
C GLU A 576 8.06 20.02 -3.69
N ILE A 577 9.04 19.49 -4.43
CA ILE A 577 8.81 18.55 -5.53
C ILE A 577 9.50 17.22 -5.25
N GLN A 578 8.91 16.13 -5.75
CA GLN A 578 9.56 14.82 -5.73
C GLN A 578 10.29 14.61 -7.07
N GLY A 579 11.63 14.59 -7.03
CA GLY A 579 12.46 14.29 -8.20
C GLY A 579 13.13 12.92 -8.11
N GLU A 580 13.75 12.48 -9.21
CA GLU A 580 14.45 11.19 -9.29
C GLU A 580 15.59 11.02 -8.27
N LYS A 581 16.15 12.13 -7.76
CA LYS A 581 17.21 12.14 -6.74
C LYS A 581 16.72 12.41 -5.31
N GLY A 582 15.40 12.34 -5.09
CA GLY A 582 14.76 12.61 -3.80
C GLY A 582 13.99 13.95 -3.75
N PRO A 583 13.50 14.35 -2.57
CA PRO A 583 12.74 15.58 -2.38
C PRO A 583 13.62 16.81 -2.64
N GLY A 584 13.20 17.66 -3.57
CA GLY A 584 13.89 18.88 -3.97
C GLY A 584 13.02 20.12 -3.78
N ALA A 585 13.65 21.30 -3.76
CA ALA A 585 12.95 22.58 -3.76
C ALA A 585 13.12 23.27 -5.11
N ILE A 586 12.01 23.75 -5.69
CA ILE A 586 12.02 24.60 -6.88
C ILE A 586 11.30 25.91 -6.55
N GLY A 587 11.90 27.03 -6.93
CA GLY A 587 11.26 28.34 -6.91
C GLY A 587 10.46 28.56 -8.19
N VAL A 588 9.22 29.02 -8.07
CA VAL A 588 8.36 29.35 -9.21
C VAL A 588 8.00 30.82 -9.16
N ILE A 589 8.38 31.58 -10.19
CA ILE A 589 8.05 33.01 -10.32
C ILE A 589 6.60 33.14 -10.80
N VAL A 590 5.85 34.01 -10.13
CA VAL A 590 4.47 34.38 -10.48
C VAL A 590 4.27 35.89 -10.38
N ASP A 591 3.27 36.43 -11.07
CA ASP A 591 3.01 37.88 -11.07
C ASP A 591 2.61 38.40 -9.69
N SER A 592 1.75 37.66 -8.98
CA SER A 592 1.39 37.92 -7.60
C SER A 592 0.69 36.71 -6.95
N VAL A 593 0.73 36.65 -5.62
CA VAL A 593 -0.11 35.74 -4.80
C VAL A 593 -1.24 36.54 -4.18
N SER A 594 -2.42 35.92 -4.04
CA SER A 594 -3.62 36.61 -3.56
C SER A 594 -4.03 36.13 -2.16
N GLU A 595 -4.61 34.94 -2.05
CA GLU A 595 -5.10 34.39 -0.79
C GLU A 595 -4.95 32.85 -0.74
N VAL A 596 -5.30 32.27 0.41
CA VAL A 596 -5.49 30.83 0.53
C VAL A 596 -6.98 30.55 0.42
N ALA A 597 -7.40 29.98 -0.72
CA ALA A 597 -8.78 29.60 -0.96
C ALA A 597 -9.04 28.17 -0.49
N ASN A 598 -10.18 27.96 0.18
CA ASN A 598 -10.66 26.62 0.51
C ASN A 598 -11.67 26.16 -0.54
N ILE A 599 -11.25 25.27 -1.44
CA ILE A 599 -12.05 24.78 -2.56
C ILE A 599 -12.87 23.56 -2.10
N LYS A 600 -14.19 23.61 -2.27
CA LYS A 600 -15.11 22.52 -1.93
C LYS A 600 -15.49 21.71 -3.18
N ALA A 601 -15.99 20.48 -2.99
CA ALA A 601 -16.40 19.61 -4.09
C ALA A 601 -17.47 20.25 -4.99
N GLU A 602 -18.41 20.99 -4.41
CA GLU A 602 -19.49 21.70 -5.13
C GLU A 602 -19.01 22.82 -6.06
N ASP A 603 -17.80 23.34 -5.80
CA ASP A 603 -17.20 24.43 -6.57
C ASP A 603 -16.30 23.92 -7.71
N ILE A 604 -16.08 22.60 -7.79
CA ILE A 604 -15.12 21.97 -8.71
C ILE A 604 -15.85 21.50 -9.96
N GLU A 605 -15.34 21.92 -11.12
CA GLU A 605 -15.68 21.39 -12.42
C GLU A 605 -14.48 20.70 -13.06
N GLU A 606 -14.72 19.65 -13.83
CA GLU A 606 -13.66 19.04 -14.62
C GLU A 606 -13.09 20.03 -15.63
N ALA A 607 -11.79 19.89 -15.91
CA ALA A 607 -11.19 20.61 -17.01
C ALA A 607 -11.93 20.24 -18.32
N PRO A 608 -12.22 21.19 -19.21
CA PRO A 608 -12.93 20.91 -20.45
C PRO A 608 -12.23 19.81 -21.26
N GLY A 609 -12.90 18.67 -21.44
CA GLY A 609 -12.33 17.48 -22.10
C GLY A 609 -12.89 17.25 -23.51
N THR A 610 -11.97 17.22 -24.49
CA THR A 610 -12.08 16.66 -25.85
C THR A 610 -12.99 17.36 -26.87
N GLY A 611 -12.37 17.85 -27.95
CA GLY A 611 -13.01 18.50 -29.11
C GLY A 611 -12.22 19.67 -29.68
N LEU A 612 -11.32 20.24 -28.87
CA LEU A 612 -10.34 21.26 -29.23
C LEU A 612 -8.96 20.70 -28.90
N ASP A 613 -7.97 20.96 -29.74
CA ASP A 613 -6.57 20.50 -29.63
C ASP A 613 -5.83 21.23 -28.48
N ILE A 614 -6.40 21.17 -27.27
CA ILE A 614 -5.94 21.88 -26.08
C ILE A 614 -5.33 20.85 -25.14
N ASN A 615 -4.02 20.97 -24.87
CA ASN A 615 -3.34 20.18 -23.86
C ASN A 615 -3.77 20.65 -22.46
N THR A 616 -4.59 19.83 -21.78
CA THR A 616 -5.08 20.07 -20.41
C THR A 616 -4.40 19.20 -19.36
N ASP A 617 -3.32 18.50 -19.70
CA ASP A 617 -2.73 17.43 -18.86
C ASP A 617 -2.16 17.93 -17.53
N HIS A 618 -1.91 19.24 -17.43
CA HIS A 618 -1.38 19.93 -16.26
C HIS A 618 -2.46 20.64 -15.42
N ILE A 619 -3.74 20.53 -15.79
CA ILE A 619 -4.88 21.11 -15.07
C ILE A 619 -5.57 20.01 -14.26
N LEU A 620 -5.62 20.17 -12.93
CA LEU A 620 -6.36 19.27 -12.04
C LEU A 620 -7.88 19.43 -12.19
N ALA A 621 -8.34 20.68 -12.19
CA ALA A 621 -9.74 21.08 -12.31
C ALA A 621 -9.90 22.60 -12.46
N MET A 622 -11.12 23.01 -12.75
CA MET A 622 -11.58 24.40 -12.67
C MET A 622 -12.35 24.58 -11.36
N ALA A 623 -12.09 25.65 -10.62
CA ALA A 623 -12.81 25.97 -9.39
C ALA A 623 -13.56 27.30 -9.53
N LYS A 624 -14.88 27.28 -9.32
CA LYS A 624 -15.71 28.48 -9.29
C LYS A 624 -15.53 29.21 -7.96
N ALA A 625 -15.41 30.53 -8.02
CA ALA A 625 -15.46 31.32 -6.80
C ALA A 625 -16.91 31.42 -6.30
N PRO A 626 -17.20 31.13 -5.01
CA PRO A 626 -18.53 31.31 -4.46
C PRO A 626 -18.99 32.76 -4.63
N ASN A 627 -20.12 32.95 -5.32
CA ASN A 627 -20.71 34.26 -5.60
C ASN A 627 -19.90 35.19 -6.53
N SER A 628 -18.99 34.65 -7.35
CA SER A 628 -18.26 35.42 -8.37
C SER A 628 -18.23 34.68 -9.71
N PRO A 629 -18.30 35.38 -10.86
CA PRO A 629 -18.11 34.76 -12.18
C PRO A 629 -16.66 34.35 -12.44
N SER A 630 -15.73 34.63 -11.53
CA SER A 630 -14.32 34.25 -11.68
C SER A 630 -14.11 32.75 -11.51
N VAL A 631 -13.26 32.19 -12.38
CA VAL A 631 -12.87 30.78 -12.37
C VAL A 631 -11.37 30.69 -12.13
N LYS A 632 -10.98 29.82 -11.20
CA LYS A 632 -9.59 29.52 -10.86
C LYS A 632 -9.17 28.21 -11.53
N ILE A 633 -8.00 28.19 -12.15
CA ILE A 633 -7.43 26.99 -12.77
C ILE A 633 -6.55 26.30 -11.72
N LEU A 634 -6.95 25.12 -11.24
CA LEU A 634 -6.15 24.35 -10.28
C LEU A 634 -5.07 23.56 -11.03
N LEU A 635 -3.80 23.80 -10.70
CA LEU A 635 -2.65 23.23 -11.42
C LEU A 635 -2.11 21.96 -10.74
N ASP A 636 -1.77 20.97 -11.56
CA ASP A 636 -0.92 19.86 -11.16
C ASP A 636 0.54 20.32 -11.30
N ILE A 637 1.06 20.95 -10.24
CA ILE A 637 2.34 21.64 -10.31
C ILE A 637 3.52 20.70 -10.57
N ASP A 638 3.43 19.44 -10.15
CA ASP A 638 4.47 18.44 -10.43
C ASP A 638 4.52 18.14 -11.94
N LYS A 639 3.37 17.98 -12.59
CA LYS A 639 3.31 17.83 -14.06
C LYS A 639 3.75 19.08 -14.80
N VAL A 640 3.32 20.27 -14.34
CA VAL A 640 3.74 21.56 -14.94
C VAL A 640 5.26 21.69 -14.95
N LEU A 641 5.96 21.23 -13.91
CA LEU A 641 7.41 21.40 -13.78
C LEU A 641 8.22 20.29 -14.46
N THR A 642 7.66 19.09 -14.61
CA THR A 642 8.36 17.91 -15.17
C THR A 642 8.22 17.74 -16.68
N GLN A 643 7.16 18.29 -17.28
CA GLN A 643 7.01 18.43 -18.75
C GLN A 643 7.75 19.66 -19.23
#